data_AF-A0A6J7R8K7-F1
#
_entry.id   AF-A0A6J7R8K7-F1
#
_cell.length_a   1.000
_cell.length_b   1.000
_cell.length_c   1.000
_cell.angle_alpha   90.00
_cell.angle_beta   90.00
_cell.angle_gamma   90.00
#
_symmetry.space_group_name_H-M   'P 1'
#
loop_
_entity.id
_entity.type
_entity.pdbx_description
1 polymer ?
#
loop_
_entity_poly.entity_id
_entity_poly.type
_entity_poly.pdbx_seq_one_letter_code
_entity_poly.pdbx_strand_id
1 'polypeptide(L)'
;MPVFNTNPKHLECAVGSVKNQIYTNWELCIADDASTDPQTIALLREIEASDERIRVAWREENGHISEASNSAIEIAGGDFVGFLDHDDELSTHALGSVVLWLSEHPEAELLYSDEDKIDRHGHRFEPFFKGDFDPLLLLSKNYINHFTVIRRSVLLESQGFREGYEGAQDWDLFLRITEAIGPDKIEHIPMDLYHWRVSENSTSSFLGAKEYARSAGARAVGDHLHRTSRDAAVETHPVHGYHRIHWKLPNPFPRVDVIIPTRDGATFEHCMRTLLDVTDYPAMRIVVVDNGSEDPEFLKSLAIFEELSQVSVIRDDRPFNYSALNNLAVSQSSAELICLLNDDIEIISSDWLSEMVSQIIQPGVGAVGAKLHYPDGTIQHAGVVLGIGGLADHVFKNVDSTNTSYFDYLNCARSISCVTAACMVVRRELWDILGGLDEEHLAVAFNDVDLCIRIRATGWRIVWTPHAQLIHHESVSRGYDTSPENAERFQKEVLYMRKTWRNVLRVDPYYNPNLSIEATDYRSAKTVRQQKEDYLELHRGERLFAGEHIVSRSGNFQALMQDDGGFQILNTQTSEIIWKIDTAPFGDHLAFQFDGNIVVYSAVMEALWSSNIFFQDPDKLVLADTGAIHALNTSGDICWRSGAEVRH
;
A
#
# COMPACT_ATOMS: atom_id res chain seq x y z
N MET A 1 8.60 -15.87 24.84
CA MET A 1 8.66 -17.11 24.05
C MET A 1 8.00 -18.25 24.83
N PRO A 2 6.76 -18.62 24.49
CA PRO A 2 6.09 -19.80 25.06
C PRO A 2 6.69 -21.09 24.48
N VAL A 3 6.90 -22.13 25.29
CA VAL A 3 7.54 -23.39 24.89
C VAL A 3 6.72 -24.59 25.39
N PHE A 4 6.46 -25.57 24.54
CA PHE A 4 5.85 -26.84 24.94
C PHE A 4 6.34 -27.99 24.06
N ASN A 5 7.11 -28.92 24.62
CA ASN A 5 7.60 -30.12 23.91
C ASN A 5 8.23 -29.81 22.53
N THR A 6 8.94 -28.69 22.44
CA THR A 6 9.51 -28.17 21.21
C THR A 6 10.66 -29.05 20.72
N ASN A 7 10.77 -29.22 19.40
CA ASN A 7 11.94 -29.88 18.82
C ASN A 7 13.24 -29.17 19.27
N PRO A 8 14.19 -29.88 19.93
CA PRO A 8 15.39 -29.26 20.48
C PRO A 8 16.18 -28.42 19.46
N LYS A 9 16.26 -28.86 18.20
CA LYS A 9 16.97 -28.12 17.14
C LYS A 9 16.31 -26.79 16.82
N HIS A 10 14.97 -26.75 16.79
CA HIS A 10 14.25 -25.52 16.50
C HIS A 10 14.38 -24.53 17.66
N LEU A 11 14.30 -25.03 18.89
CA LEU A 11 14.51 -24.21 20.10
C LEU A 11 15.93 -23.64 20.16
N GLU A 12 16.95 -24.43 19.82
CA GLU A 12 18.34 -23.97 19.69
C GLU A 12 18.48 -22.87 18.63
N CYS A 13 17.86 -23.02 17.46
CA CYS A 13 17.85 -21.99 16.43
C CYS A 13 17.17 -20.71 16.91
N ALA A 14 15.98 -20.81 17.51
CA ALA A 14 15.22 -19.67 18.01
C ALA A 14 16.02 -18.88 19.07
N VAL A 15 16.52 -19.56 20.10
CA VAL A 15 17.35 -18.95 21.15
C VAL A 15 18.67 -18.42 20.57
N GLY A 16 19.28 -19.16 19.65
CA GLY A 16 20.50 -18.73 18.94
C GLY A 16 20.29 -17.43 18.17
N SER A 17 19.14 -17.27 17.52
CA SER A 17 18.79 -16.04 16.78
C SER A 17 18.72 -14.80 17.69
N VAL A 18 18.28 -14.97 18.94
CA VAL A 18 18.28 -13.90 19.96
C VAL A 18 19.69 -13.67 20.51
N LYS A 19 20.45 -14.73 20.81
CA LYS A 19 21.82 -14.62 21.32
C LYS A 19 22.75 -13.90 20.35
N ASN A 20 22.50 -14.04 19.04
CA ASN A 20 23.29 -13.46 17.96
C ASN A 20 22.85 -12.04 17.54
N GLN A 21 21.93 -11.41 18.28
CA GLN A 21 21.51 -10.04 17.99
C GLN A 21 22.68 -9.05 18.14
N ILE A 22 22.77 -8.11 17.20
CA ILE A 22 23.77 -7.03 17.22
C ILE A 22 23.54 -6.07 18.41
N TYR A 23 22.27 -5.78 18.71
CA TYR A 23 21.91 -5.06 19.93
C TYR A 23 22.06 -5.99 21.13
N THR A 24 22.75 -5.55 22.18
CA THR A 24 23.16 -6.43 23.30
C THR A 24 22.30 -6.29 24.56
N ASN A 25 21.53 -5.21 24.68
CA ASN A 25 20.72 -4.91 25.86
C ASN A 25 19.30 -5.49 25.72
N TRP A 26 19.23 -6.82 25.72
CA TRP A 26 17.99 -7.58 25.65
C TRP A 26 17.94 -8.61 26.78
N GLU A 27 16.75 -9.16 26.96
CA GLU A 27 16.51 -10.35 27.77
C GLU A 27 15.57 -11.29 27.02
N LEU A 28 15.74 -12.60 27.22
CA LEU A 28 14.87 -13.60 26.64
C LEU A 28 14.05 -14.25 27.75
N CYS A 29 12.77 -13.91 27.77
CA CYS A 29 11.80 -14.46 28.72
C CYS A 29 11.08 -15.66 28.09
N ILE A 30 11.34 -16.83 28.64
CA ILE A 30 10.79 -18.11 28.18
C ILE A 30 9.76 -18.58 29.20
N ALA A 31 8.65 -19.15 28.75
CA ALA A 31 7.73 -19.87 29.61
C ALA A 31 7.61 -21.31 29.13
N ASP A 32 8.06 -22.26 29.95
CA ASP A 32 7.81 -23.68 29.73
C ASP A 32 6.39 -24.01 30.20
N ASP A 33 5.53 -24.39 29.25
CA ASP A 33 4.10 -24.68 29.45
C ASP A 33 3.87 -26.11 29.95
N ALA A 34 4.60 -26.48 31.01
CA ALA A 34 4.62 -27.83 31.58
C ALA A 34 5.02 -28.91 30.56
N SER A 35 6.17 -28.73 29.89
CA SER A 35 6.69 -29.73 28.94
C SER A 35 6.85 -31.10 29.61
N THR A 36 6.53 -32.15 28.87
CA THR A 36 6.66 -33.54 29.31
C THR A 36 7.84 -34.26 28.65
N ASP A 37 8.39 -33.69 27.57
CA ASP A 37 9.58 -34.19 26.90
C ASP A 37 10.85 -33.87 27.72
N PRO A 38 11.58 -34.90 28.21
CA PRO A 38 12.81 -34.69 28.97
C PRO A 38 13.90 -33.96 28.19
N GLN A 39 13.91 -34.05 26.85
CA GLN A 39 14.92 -33.36 26.02
C GLN A 39 14.68 -31.86 26.03
N THR A 40 13.43 -31.43 25.81
CA THR A 40 13.02 -30.02 25.92
C THR A 40 13.37 -29.44 27.29
N ILE A 41 13.02 -30.14 28.38
CA ILE A 41 13.29 -29.69 29.75
C ILE A 41 14.79 -29.57 30.03
N ALA A 42 15.58 -30.57 29.61
CA ALA A 42 17.03 -30.55 29.80
C ALA A 42 17.69 -29.39 29.03
N LEU A 43 17.27 -29.18 27.78
CA LEU A 43 17.77 -28.10 26.93
C LEU A 43 17.42 -26.72 27.51
N LEU A 44 16.20 -26.51 27.99
CA LEU A 44 15.80 -25.23 28.61
C LEU A 44 16.66 -24.89 29.84
N ARG A 45 16.97 -25.88 30.68
CA ARG A 45 17.88 -25.69 31.84
C ARG A 45 19.29 -25.34 31.41
N GLU A 46 19.79 -25.96 30.34
CA GLU A 46 21.09 -25.62 29.78
C GLU A 46 21.10 -24.19 29.21
N ILE A 47 20.06 -23.82 28.46
CA ILE A 47 19.88 -22.49 27.89
C ILE A 47 19.83 -21.42 28.99
N GLU A 48 19.02 -21.61 30.02
CA GLU A 48 18.89 -20.70 31.18
C GLU A 48 20.22 -20.52 31.91
N ALA A 49 21.00 -21.59 32.06
CA ALA A 49 22.33 -21.51 32.68
C ALA A 49 23.41 -20.90 31.78
N SER A 50 23.17 -20.80 30.46
CA SER A 50 24.18 -20.39 29.47
C SER A 50 24.37 -18.88 29.34
N ASP A 51 23.38 -18.07 29.76
CA ASP A 51 23.38 -16.62 29.59
C ASP A 51 22.45 -15.98 30.63
N GLU A 52 22.96 -15.05 31.43
CA GLU A 52 22.21 -14.41 32.53
C GLU A 52 21.02 -13.57 32.05
N ARG A 53 20.97 -13.24 30.76
CA ARG A 53 19.86 -12.50 30.14
C ARG A 53 18.68 -13.42 29.80
N ILE A 54 18.82 -14.74 29.94
CA ILE A 54 17.76 -15.70 29.64
C ILE A 54 17.12 -16.16 30.96
N ARG A 55 15.79 -16.11 31.02
CA ARG A 55 15.02 -16.48 32.21
C ARG A 55 13.86 -17.39 31.81
N VAL A 56 13.64 -18.46 32.58
CA VAL A 56 12.58 -19.44 32.31
C VAL A 56 11.53 -19.42 33.43
N ALA A 57 10.29 -19.12 33.08
CA ALA A 57 9.13 -19.38 33.92
C ALA A 57 8.69 -20.85 33.72
N TRP A 58 8.80 -21.65 34.77
CA TRP A 58 8.41 -23.06 34.75
C TRP A 58 6.97 -23.21 35.25
N ARG A 59 6.03 -23.50 34.35
CA ARG A 59 4.62 -23.67 34.71
C ARG A 59 4.35 -25.09 35.22
N GLU A 60 3.44 -25.20 36.18
CA GLU A 60 3.03 -26.50 36.75
C GLU A 60 1.94 -27.19 35.92
N GLU A 61 1.15 -26.42 35.19
CA GLU A 61 0.02 -26.88 34.38
C GLU A 61 0.14 -26.34 32.95
N ASN A 62 -0.31 -27.13 31.99
CA ASN A 62 -0.39 -26.72 30.59
C ASN A 62 -1.60 -25.80 30.39
N GLY A 63 -1.35 -24.53 30.08
CA GLY A 63 -2.38 -23.50 29.80
C GLY A 63 -2.34 -22.98 28.37
N HIS A 64 -1.68 -23.71 27.48
CA HIS A 64 -1.55 -23.37 26.06
C HIS A 64 -0.88 -21.99 25.83
N ILE A 65 -0.99 -21.51 24.59
CA ILE A 65 -0.24 -20.36 24.09
C ILE A 65 -0.51 -19.07 24.88
N SER A 66 -1.77 -18.81 25.28
CA SER A 66 -2.17 -17.58 25.96
C SER A 66 -1.51 -17.46 27.33
N GLU A 67 -1.70 -18.45 28.21
CA GLU A 67 -1.17 -18.43 29.57
C GLU A 67 0.36 -18.59 29.61
N ALA A 68 0.93 -19.38 28.70
CA ALA A 68 2.38 -19.48 28.56
C ALA A 68 2.99 -18.12 28.16
N SER A 69 2.38 -17.45 27.18
CA SER A 69 2.85 -16.11 26.77
C SER A 69 2.70 -15.08 27.88
N ASN A 70 1.58 -15.11 28.63
CA ASN A 70 1.38 -14.26 29.80
C ASN A 70 2.45 -14.50 30.88
N SER A 71 2.78 -15.76 31.18
CA SER A 71 3.85 -16.10 32.14
C SER A 71 5.22 -15.55 31.71
N ALA A 72 5.51 -15.54 30.40
CA ALA A 72 6.72 -14.92 29.86
C ALA A 72 6.69 -13.39 29.96
N ILE A 73 5.52 -12.76 29.76
CA ILE A 73 5.33 -11.31 29.94
C ILE A 73 5.53 -10.89 31.39
N GLU A 74 5.04 -11.68 32.35
CA GLU A 74 5.14 -11.37 33.79
C GLU A 74 6.59 -11.25 34.27
N ILE A 75 7.46 -12.13 33.77
CA ILE A 75 8.87 -12.07 34.14
C ILE A 75 9.62 -10.99 33.37
N ALA A 76 9.14 -10.53 32.21
CA ALA A 76 9.79 -9.50 31.40
C ALA A 76 9.91 -8.15 32.13
N GLY A 77 11.11 -7.56 32.08
CA GLY A 77 11.49 -6.30 32.71
C GLY A 77 11.90 -5.18 31.74
N GLY A 78 12.07 -5.46 30.44
CA GLY A 78 12.37 -4.46 29.41
C GLY A 78 11.24 -3.44 29.18
N ASP A 79 11.58 -2.25 28.68
CA ASP A 79 10.60 -1.19 28.37
C ASP A 79 9.65 -1.56 27.21
N PHE A 80 10.12 -2.46 26.34
CA PHE A 80 9.39 -3.02 25.21
C PHE A 80 9.49 -4.55 25.24
N VAL A 81 8.42 -5.21 24.78
CA VAL A 81 8.30 -6.67 24.71
C VAL A 81 8.06 -7.06 23.26
N GLY A 82 8.96 -7.86 22.70
CA GLY A 82 8.79 -8.48 21.38
C GLY A 82 8.36 -9.94 21.50
N PHE A 83 7.47 -10.39 20.60
CA PHE A 83 6.99 -11.77 20.58
C PHE A 83 7.84 -12.65 19.66
N LEU A 84 8.16 -13.86 20.11
CA LEU A 84 8.92 -14.84 19.36
C LEU A 84 8.40 -16.23 19.69
N ASP A 85 8.06 -16.99 18.66
CA ASP A 85 7.68 -18.39 18.77
C ASP A 85 8.92 -19.28 18.93
N HIS A 86 8.74 -20.38 19.65
CA HIS A 86 9.85 -21.25 20.06
C HIS A 86 10.58 -21.97 18.93
N ASP A 87 10.02 -21.95 17.71
CA ASP A 87 10.58 -22.56 16.52
C ASP A 87 10.94 -21.58 15.41
N ASP A 88 10.71 -20.29 15.60
CA ASP A 88 11.00 -19.24 14.64
C ASP A 88 12.34 -18.54 14.92
N GLU A 89 12.83 -17.77 13.95
CA GLU A 89 14.12 -17.09 14.05
C GLU A 89 13.97 -15.58 13.80
N LEU A 90 14.75 -14.78 14.54
CA LEU A 90 14.93 -13.36 14.25
C LEU A 90 16.11 -13.13 13.31
N SER A 91 15.99 -12.15 12.42
CA SER A 91 17.15 -11.57 11.71
C SER A 91 18.17 -11.05 12.72
N THR A 92 19.47 -11.21 12.48
CA THR A 92 20.56 -10.80 13.40
C THR A 92 20.58 -9.32 13.78
N HIS A 93 19.90 -8.48 13.00
CA HIS A 93 19.76 -7.04 13.18
C HIS A 93 18.36 -6.64 13.67
N ALA A 94 17.46 -7.58 13.99
CA ALA A 94 16.07 -7.30 14.36
C ALA A 94 15.95 -6.33 15.54
N LEU A 95 16.56 -6.66 16.68
CA LEU A 95 16.47 -5.81 17.88
C LEU A 95 17.18 -4.46 17.69
N GLY A 96 18.28 -4.45 16.93
CA GLY A 96 18.99 -3.21 16.58
C GLY A 96 18.14 -2.29 15.71
N SER A 97 17.42 -2.86 14.75
CA SER A 97 16.52 -2.11 13.84
C SER A 97 15.35 -1.50 14.62
N VAL A 98 14.75 -2.26 15.54
CA VAL A 98 13.69 -1.77 16.43
C VAL A 98 14.18 -0.59 17.28
N VAL A 99 15.36 -0.70 17.89
CA VAL A 99 15.91 0.37 18.74
C VAL A 99 16.27 1.63 17.93
N LEU A 100 16.79 1.46 16.71
CA LEU A 100 17.04 2.59 15.80
C LEU A 100 15.72 3.26 15.40
N TRP A 101 14.69 2.47 15.04
CA TRP A 101 13.38 3.02 14.68
C TRP A 101 12.75 3.79 15.83
N LEU A 102 12.79 3.24 17.05
CA LEU A 102 12.32 3.90 18.27
C LEU A 102 13.10 5.19 18.61
N SER A 103 14.36 5.31 18.17
CA SER A 103 15.13 6.53 18.36
C SER A 103 14.66 7.67 17.46
N GLU A 104 14.09 7.33 16.31
CA GLU A 104 13.50 8.27 15.34
C GLU A 104 12.02 8.53 15.62
N HIS A 105 11.31 7.55 16.20
CA HIS A 105 9.87 7.58 16.51
C HIS A 105 9.61 7.28 18.01
N PRO A 106 10.00 8.18 18.92
CA PRO A 106 9.97 7.92 20.37
C PRO A 106 8.55 7.74 20.95
N GLU A 107 7.54 8.25 20.27
CA GLU A 107 6.11 8.10 20.58
C GLU A 107 5.53 6.72 20.27
N ALA A 108 6.22 5.89 19.49
CA ALA A 108 5.73 4.57 19.11
C ALA A 108 5.45 3.71 20.36
N GLU A 109 4.29 3.05 20.36
CA GLU A 109 3.83 2.16 21.41
C GLU A 109 3.65 0.72 20.91
N LEU A 110 3.50 0.54 19.60
CA LEU A 110 3.51 -0.75 18.92
C LEU A 110 4.32 -0.63 17.63
N LEU A 111 5.21 -1.58 17.37
CA LEU A 111 5.96 -1.72 16.13
C LEU A 111 5.71 -3.11 15.56
N TYR A 112 5.62 -3.22 14.24
CA TYR A 112 5.62 -4.52 13.55
C TYR A 112 6.57 -4.48 12.35
N SER A 113 7.13 -5.62 11.99
CA SER A 113 8.07 -5.75 10.88
C SER A 113 7.47 -6.50 9.69
N ASP A 114 8.18 -6.49 8.56
CA ASP A 114 8.00 -7.52 7.55
C ASP A 114 8.53 -8.88 8.05
N GLU A 115 8.11 -9.94 7.38
CA GLU A 115 8.48 -11.32 7.71
C GLU A 115 8.61 -12.16 6.43
N ASP A 116 9.38 -13.23 6.51
CA ASP A 116 9.41 -14.27 5.49
C ASP A 116 9.20 -15.66 6.11
N LYS A 117 9.23 -16.70 5.29
CA LYS A 117 9.17 -18.09 5.74
C LYS A 117 10.52 -18.76 5.61
N ILE A 118 10.84 -19.65 6.55
CA ILE A 118 12.03 -20.49 6.51
C ILE A 118 11.67 -21.98 6.40
N ASP A 119 12.25 -22.65 5.43
CA ASP A 119 12.04 -24.09 5.21
C ASP A 119 12.87 -24.96 6.17
N ARG A 120 12.66 -26.28 6.13
CA ARG A 120 13.41 -27.26 6.93
C ARG A 120 14.93 -27.31 6.65
N HIS A 121 15.39 -26.68 5.58
CA HIS A 121 16.79 -26.59 5.18
C HIS A 121 17.41 -25.23 5.55
N GLY A 122 16.63 -24.32 6.13
CA GLY A 122 17.07 -22.97 6.46
C GLY A 122 16.99 -21.97 5.31
N HIS A 123 16.35 -22.32 4.20
CA HIS A 123 16.15 -21.38 3.09
C HIS A 123 14.93 -20.49 3.35
N ARG A 124 15.13 -19.19 3.15
CA ARG A 124 14.09 -18.16 3.25
C ARG A 124 13.32 -18.02 1.94
N PHE A 125 12.00 -17.88 2.02
CA PHE A 125 11.09 -17.76 0.87
C PHE A 125 9.78 -17.05 1.24
N GLU A 126 9.02 -16.63 0.22
CA GLU A 126 7.69 -16.02 0.36
C GLU A 126 7.66 -14.82 1.35
N PRO A 127 8.43 -13.75 1.08
CA PRO A 127 8.42 -12.55 1.92
C PRO A 127 7.05 -11.89 1.91
N PHE A 128 6.62 -11.43 3.09
CA PHE A 128 5.42 -10.63 3.28
C PHE A 128 5.79 -9.17 3.57
N PHE A 129 5.89 -8.41 2.49
CA PHE A 129 6.15 -6.97 2.53
C PHE A 129 4.87 -6.19 2.85
N LYS A 130 4.69 -5.81 4.11
CA LYS A 130 3.45 -5.20 4.62
C LYS A 130 3.41 -3.69 4.30
N GLY A 131 2.22 -3.12 4.22
CA GLY A 131 2.08 -1.65 4.28
C GLY A 131 2.05 -1.15 5.72
N ASP A 132 2.02 0.17 5.86
CA ASP A 132 1.75 0.88 7.10
C ASP A 132 0.37 0.54 7.68
N PHE A 133 0.14 0.96 8.91
CA PHE A 133 -0.99 0.50 9.70
C PHE A 133 -2.35 0.80 9.04
N ASP A 134 -3.00 -0.26 8.57
CA ASP A 134 -4.39 -0.24 8.11
C ASP A 134 -5.34 -0.92 9.10
N PRO A 135 -6.17 -0.16 9.82
CA PRO A 135 -7.14 -0.74 10.75
C PRO A 135 -8.26 -1.50 10.04
N LEU A 136 -8.53 -1.24 8.75
CA LEU A 136 -9.56 -1.98 8.00
C LEU A 136 -9.04 -3.36 7.59
N LEU A 137 -7.83 -3.44 7.02
CA LEU A 137 -7.20 -4.72 6.72
C LEU A 137 -7.01 -5.56 7.98
N LEU A 138 -6.70 -4.94 9.14
CA LEU A 138 -6.61 -5.67 10.42
C LEU A 138 -7.94 -6.34 10.80
N LEU A 139 -9.10 -5.80 10.42
CA LEU A 139 -10.39 -6.47 10.64
C LEU A 139 -10.62 -7.65 9.69
N SER A 140 -10.05 -7.59 8.49
CA SER A 140 -10.12 -8.68 7.52
C SER A 140 -9.09 -9.78 7.79
N LYS A 141 -7.88 -9.44 8.24
CA LYS A 141 -6.79 -10.39 8.47
C LYS A 141 -5.77 -9.79 9.44
N ASN A 142 -5.24 -10.62 10.35
CA ASN A 142 -4.10 -10.24 11.17
C ASN A 142 -2.81 -10.16 10.33
N TYR A 143 -2.64 -9.08 9.56
CA TYR A 143 -1.49 -8.91 8.66
C TYR A 143 -0.23 -8.37 9.36
N ILE A 144 -0.38 -7.71 10.52
CA ILE A 144 0.77 -7.16 11.27
C ILE A 144 1.63 -8.31 11.83
N ASN A 145 0.98 -9.33 12.40
CA ASN A 145 1.53 -10.59 12.89
C ASN A 145 2.97 -10.50 13.45
N HIS A 146 3.86 -11.41 13.09
CA HIS A 146 5.24 -11.41 13.58
C HIS A 146 6.11 -10.43 12.75
N PHE A 147 7.17 -9.83 13.26
CA PHE A 147 7.62 -9.65 14.65
C PHE A 147 6.99 -8.38 15.21
N THR A 148 6.06 -8.51 16.18
CA THR A 148 5.45 -7.35 16.84
C THR A 148 6.15 -7.04 18.17
N VAL A 149 6.47 -5.77 18.39
CA VAL A 149 7.11 -5.23 19.60
C VAL A 149 6.21 -4.17 20.22
N ILE A 150 5.90 -4.31 21.50
CA ILE A 150 4.91 -3.49 22.20
C ILE A 150 5.54 -2.85 23.44
N ARG A 151 5.23 -1.58 23.69
CA ARG A 151 5.60 -0.92 24.94
C ARG A 151 5.01 -1.69 26.11
N ARG A 152 5.85 -2.07 27.08
CA ARG A 152 5.46 -2.96 28.18
C ARG A 152 4.29 -2.40 28.99
N SER A 153 4.23 -1.08 29.22
CA SER A 153 3.11 -0.46 29.94
C SER A 153 1.77 -0.69 29.24
N VAL A 154 1.73 -0.51 27.92
CA VAL A 154 0.53 -0.74 27.09
C VAL A 154 0.13 -2.21 27.11
N LEU A 155 1.11 -3.12 27.01
CA LEU A 155 0.86 -4.55 27.07
C LEU A 155 0.24 -4.97 28.42
N LEU A 156 0.76 -4.45 29.54
CA LEU A 156 0.22 -4.72 30.88
C LEU A 156 -1.17 -4.10 31.07
N GLU A 157 -1.40 -2.88 30.60
CA GLU A 157 -2.72 -2.22 30.64
C GLU A 157 -3.78 -3.01 29.84
N SER A 158 -3.36 -3.63 28.74
CA SER A 158 -4.20 -4.51 27.92
C SER A 158 -4.53 -5.86 28.59
N GLN A 159 -3.84 -6.21 29.68
CA GLN A 159 -3.92 -7.50 30.37
C GLN A 159 -3.42 -8.71 29.56
N GLY A 160 -2.51 -8.49 28.60
CA GLY A 160 -1.88 -9.56 27.82
C GLY A 160 -2.87 -10.38 26.98
N PHE A 161 -2.56 -11.66 26.80
CA PHE A 161 -3.35 -12.60 26.01
C PHE A 161 -4.56 -13.11 26.80
N ARG A 162 -5.69 -13.31 26.13
CA ARG A 162 -6.92 -13.82 26.74
C ARG A 162 -7.14 -15.28 26.39
N GLU A 163 -7.54 -16.07 27.37
CA GLU A 163 -8.01 -17.44 27.12
C GLU A 163 -9.23 -17.48 26.19
N GLY A 164 -9.33 -18.53 25.38
CA GLY A 164 -10.44 -18.75 24.46
C GLY A 164 -10.24 -18.15 23.05
N TYR A 165 -9.07 -17.54 22.82
CA TYR A 165 -8.64 -17.01 21.53
C TYR A 165 -7.42 -17.75 20.96
N GLU A 166 -7.06 -18.91 21.50
CA GLU A 166 -5.90 -19.66 21.02
C GLU A 166 -6.00 -19.87 19.48
N GLY A 167 -4.87 -19.76 18.78
CA GLY A 167 -4.82 -19.72 17.32
C GLY A 167 -5.15 -18.36 16.69
N ALA A 168 -5.70 -17.41 17.45
CA ALA A 168 -5.90 -16.00 17.06
C ALA A 168 -5.62 -15.02 18.21
N GLN A 169 -4.84 -15.44 19.21
CA GLN A 169 -4.60 -14.68 20.44
C GLN A 169 -3.91 -13.35 20.16
N ASP A 170 -3.00 -13.33 19.18
CA ASP A 170 -2.32 -12.12 18.72
C ASP A 170 -3.31 -11.16 18.07
N TRP A 171 -4.27 -11.67 17.29
CA TRP A 171 -5.28 -10.85 16.64
C TRP A 171 -6.17 -10.15 17.69
N ASP A 172 -6.60 -10.87 18.72
CA ASP A 172 -7.32 -10.29 19.84
C ASP A 172 -6.52 -9.20 20.56
N LEU A 173 -5.26 -9.51 20.89
CA LEU A 173 -4.37 -8.57 21.58
C LEU A 173 -4.16 -7.29 20.77
N PHE A 174 -3.84 -7.44 19.48
CA PHE A 174 -3.55 -6.31 18.62
C PHE A 174 -4.79 -5.45 18.38
N LEU A 175 -5.98 -6.04 18.21
CA LEU A 175 -7.21 -5.25 18.12
C LEU A 175 -7.46 -4.40 19.38
N ARG A 176 -7.21 -4.96 20.57
CA ARG A 176 -7.35 -4.21 21.83
C ARG A 176 -6.30 -3.11 21.98
N ILE A 177 -5.06 -3.38 21.62
CA ILE A 177 -3.97 -2.41 21.76
C ILE A 177 -4.13 -1.27 20.77
N THR A 178 -4.35 -1.58 19.49
CA THR A 178 -4.52 -0.56 18.45
C THR A 178 -5.75 0.31 18.68
N GLU A 179 -6.82 -0.24 19.26
CA GLU A 179 -7.99 0.49 19.75
C GLU A 179 -7.63 1.49 20.87
N ALA A 180 -6.74 1.10 21.80
CA ALA A 180 -6.38 1.92 22.96
C ALA A 180 -5.38 3.04 22.64
N ILE A 181 -4.37 2.77 21.80
CA ILE A 181 -3.25 3.69 21.57
C ILE A 181 -3.47 4.63 20.38
N GLY A 182 -4.33 4.24 19.43
CA GLY A 182 -4.58 4.97 18.19
C GLY A 182 -3.52 4.72 17.11
N PRO A 183 -3.81 5.08 15.83
CA PRO A 183 -2.95 4.78 14.70
C PRO A 183 -1.60 5.51 14.73
N ASP A 184 -1.54 6.72 15.29
CA ASP A 184 -0.34 7.59 15.27
C ASP A 184 0.81 7.07 16.15
N LYS A 185 0.60 5.99 16.91
CA LYS A 185 1.63 5.36 17.75
C LYS A 185 2.04 3.97 17.26
N ILE A 186 1.62 3.61 16.05
CA ILE A 186 1.85 2.31 15.44
C ILE A 186 2.82 2.50 14.29
N GLU A 187 3.97 1.83 14.37
CA GLU A 187 5.05 1.95 13.40
C GLU A 187 5.26 0.64 12.64
N HIS A 188 5.48 0.74 11.32
CA HIS A 188 5.90 -0.38 10.49
C HIS A 188 7.39 -0.25 10.18
N ILE A 189 8.14 -1.33 10.41
CA ILE A 189 9.55 -1.43 10.03
C ILE A 189 9.62 -2.28 8.74
N PRO A 190 9.89 -1.68 7.56
CA PRO A 190 9.83 -2.38 6.27
C PRO A 190 11.09 -3.22 6.01
N MET A 191 11.37 -4.14 6.92
CA MET A 191 12.51 -5.06 6.91
C MET A 191 12.05 -6.45 7.37
N ASP A 192 12.56 -7.50 6.73
CA ASP A 192 12.30 -8.89 7.11
C ASP A 192 13.03 -9.22 8.42
N LEU A 193 12.40 -8.90 9.56
CA LEU A 193 13.00 -9.09 10.88
C LEU A 193 12.66 -10.45 11.52
N TYR A 194 11.72 -11.18 10.92
CA TYR A 194 11.19 -12.45 11.40
C TYR A 194 11.19 -13.52 10.30
N HIS A 195 11.55 -14.74 10.68
CA HIS A 195 11.61 -15.91 9.81
C HIS A 195 10.70 -17.01 10.36
N TRP A 196 9.51 -17.13 9.79
CA TRP A 196 8.49 -18.08 10.22
C TRP A 196 8.78 -19.49 9.69
N ARG A 197 9.02 -20.44 10.59
CA ARG A 197 9.34 -21.81 10.22
C ARG A 197 8.11 -22.57 9.77
N VAL A 198 8.21 -23.13 8.56
CA VAL A 198 7.19 -24.06 8.05
C VAL A 198 7.56 -25.47 8.48
N SER A 199 6.78 -26.06 9.41
CA SER A 199 6.97 -27.45 9.86
C SER A 199 5.80 -28.35 9.46
N GLU A 200 6.04 -29.65 9.27
CA GLU A 200 4.96 -30.61 8.92
C GLU A 200 3.88 -30.72 10.02
N ASN A 201 4.21 -30.34 11.25
CA ASN A 201 3.33 -30.41 12.43
C ASN A 201 2.86 -29.04 12.95
N SER A 202 3.21 -27.92 12.32
CA SER A 202 2.72 -26.60 12.74
C SER A 202 1.19 -26.56 12.66
N THR A 203 0.57 -25.67 13.44
CA THR A 203 -0.88 -25.40 13.49
C THR A 203 -1.50 -25.23 12.09
N SER A 204 -0.69 -24.89 11.08
CA SER A 204 -1.02 -24.80 9.65
C SER A 204 -1.28 -26.14 8.94
N SER A 205 -1.00 -27.29 9.55
CA SER A 205 -1.07 -28.62 8.91
C SER A 205 -2.30 -29.43 9.33
N PHE A 206 -2.91 -29.15 10.49
CA PHE A 206 -4.11 -29.84 10.95
C PHE A 206 -5.39 -29.08 10.51
N LEU A 207 -6.21 -29.71 9.68
CA LEU A 207 -7.52 -29.18 9.24
C LEU A 207 -8.40 -28.69 10.40
N GLY A 208 -8.37 -29.37 11.56
CA GLY A 208 -9.12 -28.95 12.75
C GLY A 208 -8.52 -27.75 13.50
N ALA A 209 -7.20 -27.58 13.46
CA ALA A 209 -6.52 -26.42 14.06
C ALA A 209 -6.83 -25.13 13.28
N LYS A 210 -7.01 -25.25 11.95
CA LYS A 210 -7.48 -24.13 11.11
C LYS A 210 -8.89 -23.67 11.49
N GLU A 211 -9.82 -24.58 11.72
CA GLU A 211 -11.22 -24.21 11.99
C GLU A 211 -11.39 -23.49 13.34
N TYR A 212 -10.72 -23.99 14.38
CA TYR A 212 -10.73 -23.36 15.68
C TYR A 212 -10.07 -21.96 15.66
N ALA A 213 -8.90 -21.82 15.02
CA ALA A 213 -8.24 -20.52 14.87
C ALA A 213 -9.10 -19.51 14.09
N ARG A 214 -9.82 -19.95 13.05
CA ARG A 214 -10.75 -19.11 12.30
C ARG A 214 -11.94 -18.65 13.14
N SER A 215 -12.48 -19.55 13.97
CA SER A 215 -13.56 -19.23 14.91
C SER A 215 -13.10 -18.25 15.99
N ALA A 216 -11.87 -18.42 16.49
CA ALA A 216 -11.23 -17.50 17.44
C ALA A 216 -10.99 -16.11 16.81
N GLY A 217 -10.52 -16.05 15.56
CA GLY A 217 -10.34 -14.79 14.82
C GLY A 217 -11.66 -14.04 14.62
N ALA A 218 -12.71 -14.75 14.20
CA ALA A 218 -14.03 -14.13 14.03
C ALA A 218 -14.58 -13.59 15.36
N ARG A 219 -14.31 -14.28 16.47
CA ARG A 219 -14.65 -13.83 17.83
C ARG A 219 -13.84 -12.58 18.21
N ALA A 220 -12.52 -12.57 17.98
CA ALA A 220 -11.65 -11.43 18.26
C ALA A 220 -12.14 -10.16 17.56
N VAL A 221 -12.45 -10.26 16.27
CA VAL A 221 -13.00 -9.14 15.49
C VAL A 221 -14.40 -8.77 15.96
N GLY A 222 -15.29 -9.75 16.22
CA GLY A 222 -16.62 -9.49 16.74
C GLY A 222 -16.61 -8.74 18.08
N ASP A 223 -15.71 -9.11 18.99
CA ASP A 223 -15.58 -8.45 20.28
C ASP A 223 -14.99 -7.04 20.15
N HIS A 224 -14.05 -6.82 19.21
CA HIS A 224 -13.57 -5.48 18.89
C HIS A 224 -14.68 -4.58 18.36
N LEU A 225 -15.51 -5.08 17.43
CA LEU A 225 -16.67 -4.35 16.91
C LEU A 225 -17.67 -4.02 18.03
N HIS A 226 -17.88 -4.95 18.96
CA HIS A 226 -18.72 -4.71 20.13
C HIS A 226 -18.16 -3.62 21.06
N ARG A 227 -16.86 -3.68 21.43
CA ARG A 227 -16.21 -2.69 22.30
C ARG A 227 -16.21 -1.29 21.69
N THR A 228 -15.97 -1.21 20.38
CA THR A 228 -15.97 0.06 19.63
C THR A 228 -17.36 0.54 19.24
N SER A 229 -18.43 -0.14 19.68
CA SER A 229 -19.83 0.21 19.41
C SER A 229 -20.16 0.30 17.92
N ARG A 230 -19.57 -0.57 17.10
CA ARG A 230 -19.80 -0.65 15.65
C ARG A 230 -20.78 -1.78 15.34
N ASP A 231 -21.97 -1.43 14.83
CA ASP A 231 -23.01 -2.39 14.46
C ASP A 231 -22.66 -3.08 13.13
N ALA A 232 -22.11 -4.29 13.22
CA ALA A 232 -21.68 -5.08 12.07
C ALA A 232 -21.68 -6.58 12.38
N ALA A 233 -21.75 -7.39 11.32
CA ALA A 233 -21.56 -8.84 11.39
C ALA A 233 -20.22 -9.24 10.73
N VAL A 234 -19.61 -10.31 11.23
CA VAL A 234 -18.35 -10.85 10.71
C VAL A 234 -18.66 -12.12 9.92
N GLU A 235 -18.28 -12.15 8.65
CA GLU A 235 -18.30 -13.34 7.80
C GLU A 235 -16.88 -13.81 7.55
N THR A 236 -16.61 -15.11 7.75
CA THR A 236 -15.27 -15.68 7.62
C THR A 236 -15.17 -16.56 6.38
N HIS A 237 -14.30 -16.22 5.43
CA HIS A 237 -14.17 -16.96 4.17
C HIS A 237 -13.68 -18.39 4.40
N PRO A 238 -14.44 -19.45 4.06
CA PRO A 238 -14.29 -20.82 4.58
C PRO A 238 -12.92 -21.48 4.39
N VAL A 239 -12.17 -21.08 3.35
CA VAL A 239 -10.84 -21.64 3.06
C VAL A 239 -9.71 -20.73 3.56
N HIS A 240 -9.66 -19.50 3.05
CA HIS A 240 -8.55 -18.57 3.28
C HIS A 240 -8.56 -17.88 4.66
N GLY A 241 -9.72 -17.72 5.31
CA GLY A 241 -9.79 -17.30 6.71
C GLY A 241 -9.80 -15.81 6.95
N TYR A 242 -9.70 -15.00 5.89
CA TYR A 242 -10.00 -13.59 5.98
C TYR A 242 -11.48 -13.36 6.30
N HIS A 243 -11.77 -12.18 6.85
CA HIS A 243 -13.11 -11.75 7.21
C HIS A 243 -13.65 -10.65 6.29
N ARG A 244 -14.93 -10.76 5.94
CA ARG A 244 -15.74 -9.67 5.43
C ARG A 244 -16.55 -9.09 6.58
N ILE A 245 -16.49 -7.77 6.72
CA ILE A 245 -17.29 -7.04 7.72
C ILE A 245 -18.54 -6.50 7.04
N HIS A 246 -19.70 -6.96 7.49
CA HIS A 246 -21.01 -6.49 7.03
C HIS A 246 -21.47 -5.35 7.92
N TRP A 247 -21.10 -4.13 7.54
CA TRP A 247 -21.52 -2.92 8.26
C TRP A 247 -23.01 -2.68 8.08
N LYS A 248 -23.69 -2.36 9.18
CA LYS A 248 -25.11 -2.00 9.10
C LYS A 248 -25.28 -0.56 8.64
N LEU A 249 -26.10 -0.38 7.60
CA LEU A 249 -26.50 0.95 7.15
C LEU A 249 -27.49 1.60 8.13
N PRO A 250 -27.40 2.94 8.34
CA PRO A 250 -28.34 3.66 9.16
C PRO A 250 -29.70 3.78 8.45
N ASN A 251 -30.74 4.06 9.24
CA ASN A 251 -32.07 4.40 8.75
C ASN A 251 -32.48 5.76 9.37
N PRO A 252 -32.70 6.82 8.58
CA PRO A 252 -32.72 6.86 7.11
C PRO A 252 -31.35 6.62 6.46
N PHE A 253 -31.38 6.11 5.22
CA PHE A 253 -30.18 5.94 4.39
C PHE A 253 -29.61 7.31 3.98
N PRO A 254 -28.27 7.50 4.00
CA PRO A 254 -27.64 8.71 3.49
C PRO A 254 -27.99 8.94 2.03
N ARG A 255 -28.28 10.18 1.64
CA ARG A 255 -28.53 10.47 0.22
C ARG A 255 -27.25 10.39 -0.59
N VAL A 256 -27.31 9.71 -1.73
CA VAL A 256 -26.22 9.62 -2.71
C VAL A 256 -26.68 10.24 -4.02
N ASP A 257 -25.91 11.20 -4.54
CA ASP A 257 -26.03 11.62 -5.94
C ASP A 257 -24.95 10.94 -6.78
N VAL A 258 -25.37 10.15 -7.77
CA VAL A 258 -24.51 9.53 -8.77
C VAL A 258 -24.37 10.47 -9.95
N ILE A 259 -23.15 10.94 -10.19
CA ILE A 259 -22.80 11.93 -11.21
C ILE A 259 -22.21 11.20 -12.42
N ILE A 260 -22.82 11.40 -13.59
CA ILE A 260 -22.43 10.73 -14.85
C ILE A 260 -22.21 11.77 -15.94
N PRO A 261 -20.97 12.25 -16.16
CA PRO A 261 -20.64 13.02 -17.35
C PRO A 261 -20.66 12.16 -18.61
N THR A 262 -21.25 12.64 -19.69
CA THR A 262 -21.35 11.90 -20.95
C THR A 262 -21.42 12.84 -22.16
N ARG A 263 -21.02 12.35 -23.33
CA ARG A 263 -21.22 13.02 -24.62
C ARG A 263 -21.36 11.97 -25.72
N ASP A 264 -22.53 11.87 -26.33
CA ASP A 264 -22.81 10.91 -27.42
C ASP A 264 -22.37 9.45 -27.07
N GLY A 265 -22.45 9.08 -25.79
CA GLY A 265 -21.84 7.85 -25.26
C GLY A 265 -22.55 6.57 -25.72
N ALA A 266 -21.87 5.74 -26.51
CA ALA A 266 -22.43 4.49 -27.05
C ALA A 266 -22.84 3.46 -25.95
N THR A 267 -22.21 3.54 -24.79
CA THR A 267 -22.46 2.67 -23.62
C THR A 267 -23.40 3.28 -22.60
N PHE A 268 -23.73 4.57 -22.72
CA PHE A 268 -24.50 5.32 -21.73
C PHE A 268 -25.86 4.67 -21.44
N GLU A 269 -26.59 4.24 -22.48
CA GLU A 269 -27.88 3.59 -22.28
C GLU A 269 -27.77 2.29 -21.48
N HIS A 270 -26.73 1.48 -21.74
CA HIS A 270 -26.47 0.26 -20.99
C HIS A 270 -26.08 0.55 -19.54
N CYS A 271 -25.25 1.57 -19.33
CA CYS A 271 -24.89 2.08 -18.00
C CYS A 271 -26.15 2.49 -17.21
N MET A 272 -26.99 3.36 -17.78
CA MET A 272 -28.21 3.84 -17.14
C MET A 272 -29.19 2.71 -16.83
N ARG A 273 -29.39 1.77 -17.76
CA ARG A 273 -30.29 0.63 -17.54
C ARG A 273 -29.80 -0.26 -16.41
N THR A 274 -28.53 -0.67 -16.42
CA THR A 274 -27.99 -1.51 -15.35
C THR A 274 -27.97 -0.77 -14.00
N LEU A 275 -27.68 0.53 -14.00
CA LEU A 275 -27.74 1.36 -12.80
C LEU A 275 -29.16 1.43 -12.20
N LEU A 276 -30.19 1.60 -13.03
CA LEU A 276 -31.58 1.68 -12.60
C LEU A 276 -32.19 0.32 -12.22
N ASP A 277 -31.87 -0.73 -12.99
CA ASP A 277 -32.53 -2.04 -12.87
C ASP A 277 -31.86 -2.97 -11.85
N VAL A 278 -30.55 -2.80 -11.61
CA VAL A 278 -29.77 -3.70 -10.74
C VAL A 278 -29.56 -3.12 -9.34
N THR A 279 -29.34 -1.80 -9.21
CA THR A 279 -28.96 -1.18 -7.93
C THR A 279 -30.12 -1.18 -6.92
N ASP A 280 -29.88 -1.68 -5.70
CA ASP A 280 -30.91 -1.78 -4.65
C ASP A 280 -30.88 -0.64 -3.61
N TYR A 281 -30.02 0.36 -3.79
CA TYR A 281 -29.86 1.46 -2.84
C TYR A 281 -31.01 2.48 -2.92
N PRO A 282 -31.80 2.68 -1.86
CA PRO A 282 -33.08 3.39 -1.95
C PRO A 282 -32.97 4.91 -1.95
N ALA A 283 -31.84 5.48 -1.50
CA ALA A 283 -31.63 6.93 -1.39
C ALA A 283 -30.68 7.47 -2.47
N MET A 284 -30.71 6.84 -3.66
CA MET A 284 -29.93 7.21 -4.83
C MET A 284 -30.70 8.20 -5.72
N ARG A 285 -30.00 9.21 -6.22
CA ARG A 285 -30.42 10.06 -7.35
C ARG A 285 -29.32 10.08 -8.40
N ILE A 286 -29.68 10.18 -9.67
CA ILE A 286 -28.75 10.22 -10.79
C ILE A 286 -28.74 11.63 -11.38
N VAL A 287 -27.55 12.17 -11.61
CA VAL A 287 -27.31 13.46 -12.23
C VAL A 287 -26.43 13.24 -13.45
N VAL A 288 -27.04 13.32 -14.64
CA VAL A 288 -26.33 13.19 -15.91
C VAL A 288 -25.84 14.56 -16.33
N VAL A 289 -24.56 14.68 -16.70
CA VAL A 289 -23.99 15.90 -17.28
C VAL A 289 -23.76 15.69 -18.76
N ASP A 290 -24.70 16.19 -19.58
CA ASP A 290 -24.59 16.18 -21.03
C ASP A 290 -23.57 17.22 -21.49
N ASN A 291 -22.38 16.78 -21.91
CA ASN A 291 -21.32 17.66 -22.41
C ASN A 291 -21.49 18.01 -23.90
N GLY A 292 -22.65 18.56 -24.24
CA GLY A 292 -22.95 19.04 -25.57
C GLY A 292 -23.11 17.95 -26.61
N SER A 293 -23.87 16.90 -26.29
CA SER A 293 -24.22 15.84 -27.24
C SER A 293 -24.98 16.39 -28.44
N GLU A 294 -24.70 15.84 -29.62
CA GLU A 294 -25.26 16.23 -30.91
C GLU A 294 -25.94 15.06 -31.64
N ASP A 295 -25.69 13.81 -31.24
CA ASP A 295 -26.31 12.63 -31.83
C ASP A 295 -27.83 12.60 -31.52
N PRO A 296 -28.70 12.67 -32.56
CA PRO A 296 -30.14 12.63 -32.35
C PRO A 296 -30.65 11.35 -31.69
N GLU A 297 -30.00 10.20 -31.87
CA GLU A 297 -30.43 8.94 -31.22
C GLU A 297 -30.04 8.94 -29.74
N PHE A 298 -28.84 9.40 -29.41
CA PHE A 298 -28.42 9.60 -28.02
C PHE A 298 -29.35 10.57 -27.28
N LEU A 299 -29.65 11.74 -27.87
CA LEU A 299 -30.53 12.75 -27.26
C LEU A 299 -31.95 12.22 -27.01
N LYS A 300 -32.47 11.35 -27.90
CA LYS A 300 -33.75 10.67 -27.66
C LYS A 300 -33.67 9.71 -26.48
N SER A 301 -32.59 8.94 -26.37
CA SER A 301 -32.37 8.01 -25.24
C SER A 301 -32.25 8.77 -23.92
N LEU A 302 -31.48 9.86 -23.88
CA LEU A 302 -31.33 10.74 -22.73
C LEU A 302 -32.68 11.33 -22.26
N ALA A 303 -33.50 11.81 -23.21
CA ALA A 303 -34.82 12.37 -22.90
C ALA A 303 -35.76 11.34 -22.24
N ILE A 304 -35.66 10.06 -22.59
CA ILE A 304 -36.45 8.99 -21.94
C ILE A 304 -36.05 8.83 -20.47
N PHE A 305 -34.75 8.88 -20.16
CA PHE A 305 -34.29 8.77 -18.78
C PHE A 305 -34.63 10.01 -17.95
N GLU A 306 -34.62 11.21 -18.55
CA GLU A 306 -34.99 12.46 -17.88
C GLU A 306 -36.44 12.48 -17.38
N GLU A 307 -37.34 11.68 -17.98
CA GLU A 307 -38.73 11.52 -17.48
C GLU A 307 -38.81 10.79 -16.12
N LEU A 308 -37.74 10.10 -15.69
CA LEU A 308 -37.71 9.39 -14.42
C LEU A 308 -37.46 10.36 -13.26
N SER A 309 -38.28 10.31 -12.21
CA SER A 309 -38.19 11.26 -11.08
C SER A 309 -36.88 11.21 -10.28
N GLN A 310 -36.07 10.17 -10.46
CA GLN A 310 -34.78 10.00 -9.80
C GLN A 310 -33.59 10.40 -10.69
N VAL A 311 -33.84 10.84 -11.92
CA VAL A 311 -32.82 11.29 -12.88
C VAL A 311 -32.97 12.80 -13.10
N SER A 312 -31.84 13.49 -13.19
CA SER A 312 -31.77 14.89 -13.60
C SER A 312 -30.66 15.06 -14.62
N VAL A 313 -30.86 15.96 -15.58
CA VAL A 313 -29.90 16.22 -16.65
C VAL A 313 -29.44 17.68 -16.56
N ILE A 314 -28.13 17.89 -16.60
CA ILE A 314 -27.48 19.20 -16.69
C ILE A 314 -26.76 19.24 -18.03
N ARG A 315 -27.06 20.25 -18.86
CA ARG A 315 -26.34 20.46 -20.12
C ARG A 315 -25.19 21.45 -19.92
N ASP A 316 -24.03 21.11 -20.46
CA ASP A 316 -22.86 21.98 -20.49
C ASP A 316 -22.07 21.84 -21.80
N ASP A 317 -22.12 22.86 -22.65
CA ASP A 317 -21.45 22.84 -23.95
C ASP A 317 -19.97 23.28 -23.91
N ARG A 318 -19.33 23.37 -22.73
CA ARG A 318 -17.90 23.69 -22.59
C ARG A 318 -16.99 22.63 -23.26
N PRO A 319 -15.75 22.97 -23.63
CA PRO A 319 -14.76 21.96 -24.02
C PRO A 319 -14.59 20.90 -22.93
N PHE A 320 -14.41 19.64 -23.33
CA PHE A 320 -14.39 18.51 -22.40
C PHE A 320 -13.36 18.70 -21.28
N ASN A 321 -13.85 18.71 -20.05
CA ASN A 321 -13.08 18.76 -18.82
C ASN A 321 -13.86 17.95 -17.79
N TYR A 322 -13.42 16.72 -17.56
CA TYR A 322 -14.08 15.77 -16.66
C TYR A 322 -14.23 16.35 -15.25
N SER A 323 -13.17 16.97 -14.74
CA SER A 323 -13.16 17.62 -13.44
C SER A 323 -14.22 18.71 -13.35
N ALA A 324 -14.30 19.58 -14.36
CA ALA A 324 -15.23 20.70 -14.37
C ALA A 324 -16.71 20.28 -14.51
N LEU A 325 -16.98 19.22 -15.27
CA LEU A 325 -18.34 18.66 -15.43
C LEU A 325 -18.83 18.05 -14.11
N ASN A 326 -17.98 17.29 -13.43
CA ASN A 326 -18.29 16.75 -12.10
C ASN A 326 -18.46 17.87 -11.07
N ASN A 327 -17.54 18.84 -11.02
CA ASN A 327 -17.65 19.99 -10.12
C ASN A 327 -18.97 20.76 -10.30
N LEU A 328 -19.41 20.97 -11.56
CA LEU A 328 -20.69 21.61 -11.86
C LEU A 328 -21.86 20.82 -11.28
N ALA A 329 -21.95 19.52 -11.56
CA ALA A 329 -23.06 18.70 -11.10
C ALA A 329 -23.11 18.62 -9.58
N VAL A 330 -21.94 18.45 -8.97
CA VAL A 330 -21.77 18.42 -7.53
C VAL A 330 -22.17 19.79 -6.95
N SER A 331 -21.86 20.93 -7.55
CA SER A 331 -22.33 22.25 -7.06
C SER A 331 -23.86 22.41 -6.95
N GLN A 332 -24.63 21.57 -7.66
CA GLN A 332 -26.10 21.53 -7.63
C GLN A 332 -26.67 20.39 -6.76
N SER A 333 -25.77 19.61 -6.13
CA SER A 333 -26.12 18.50 -5.24
C SER A 333 -26.35 18.97 -3.80
N SER A 334 -27.37 18.40 -3.16
CA SER A 334 -27.59 18.49 -1.71
C SER A 334 -27.49 17.12 -1.03
N ALA A 335 -26.86 16.14 -1.68
CA ALA A 335 -26.63 14.81 -1.13
C ALA A 335 -25.52 14.85 -0.07
N GLU A 336 -25.54 13.89 0.84
CA GLU A 336 -24.50 13.73 1.87
C GLU A 336 -23.25 13.07 1.27
N LEU A 337 -23.47 12.24 0.24
CA LEU A 337 -22.44 11.49 -0.47
C LEU A 337 -22.56 11.76 -1.97
N ILE A 338 -21.42 11.87 -2.62
CA ILE A 338 -21.31 12.00 -4.07
C ILE A 338 -20.70 10.71 -4.60
N CYS A 339 -21.28 10.13 -5.64
CA CYS A 339 -20.71 9.02 -6.38
C CYS A 339 -20.31 9.51 -7.77
N LEU A 340 -19.02 9.55 -8.07
CA LEU A 340 -18.53 9.75 -9.43
C LEU A 340 -18.63 8.41 -10.17
N LEU A 341 -19.24 8.42 -11.35
CA LEU A 341 -19.43 7.22 -12.17
C LEU A 341 -19.24 7.55 -13.64
N ASN A 342 -18.39 6.79 -14.35
CA ASN A 342 -18.26 6.93 -15.79
C ASN A 342 -19.48 6.35 -16.54
N ASP A 343 -19.73 6.86 -17.75
CA ASP A 343 -20.86 6.45 -18.60
C ASP A 343 -20.67 5.10 -19.33
N ASP A 344 -19.53 4.44 -19.12
CA ASP A 344 -19.17 3.12 -19.64
C ASP A 344 -19.01 2.07 -18.53
N ILE A 345 -19.60 2.32 -17.37
CA ILE A 345 -19.74 1.35 -16.27
C ILE A 345 -21.00 0.50 -16.46
N GLU A 346 -20.87 -0.80 -16.19
CA GLU A 346 -21.96 -1.76 -16.09
C GLU A 346 -22.07 -2.29 -14.65
N ILE A 347 -23.27 -2.18 -14.08
CA ILE A 347 -23.56 -2.67 -12.72
C ILE A 347 -23.84 -4.19 -12.77
N ILE A 348 -23.07 -4.99 -12.02
CA ILE A 348 -23.22 -6.45 -11.95
C ILE A 348 -23.57 -6.99 -10.56
N SER A 349 -23.52 -6.15 -9.52
CA SER A 349 -23.91 -6.49 -8.14
C SER A 349 -24.95 -5.48 -7.68
N SER A 350 -26.08 -5.93 -7.11
CA SER A 350 -27.17 -5.04 -6.69
C SER A 350 -26.81 -4.20 -5.48
N ASP A 351 -25.99 -4.78 -4.59
CA ASP A 351 -25.58 -4.23 -3.31
C ASP A 351 -24.33 -3.34 -3.40
N TRP A 352 -23.79 -3.08 -4.61
CA TRP A 352 -22.54 -2.35 -4.80
C TRP A 352 -22.52 -0.99 -4.07
N LEU A 353 -23.58 -0.18 -4.23
CA LEU A 353 -23.66 1.14 -3.62
C LEU A 353 -23.93 1.03 -2.12
N SER A 354 -24.75 0.07 -1.70
CA SER A 354 -24.97 -0.26 -0.29
C SER A 354 -23.64 -0.59 0.41
N GLU A 355 -22.80 -1.44 -0.21
CA GLU A 355 -21.47 -1.80 0.27
C GLU A 355 -20.55 -0.56 0.36
N MET A 356 -20.45 0.24 -0.70
CA MET A 356 -19.59 1.43 -0.70
C MET A 356 -20.03 2.47 0.34
N VAL A 357 -21.34 2.70 0.48
CA VAL A 357 -21.89 3.58 1.51
C VAL A 357 -21.59 3.04 2.90
N SER A 358 -21.71 1.73 3.11
CA SER A 358 -21.44 1.10 4.40
C SER A 358 -19.99 1.30 4.87
N GLN A 359 -19.04 1.39 3.93
CA GLN A 359 -17.64 1.70 4.19
C GLN A 359 -17.41 3.20 4.43
N ILE A 360 -17.99 4.09 3.61
CA ILE A 360 -17.68 5.53 3.71
C ILE A 360 -18.25 6.17 4.97
N ILE A 361 -19.36 5.67 5.50
CA ILE A 361 -19.94 6.17 6.75
C ILE A 361 -19.10 5.83 7.97
N GLN A 362 -18.11 4.94 7.85
CA GLN A 362 -17.23 4.61 8.95
C GLN A 362 -16.34 5.81 9.34
N PRO A 363 -15.98 5.96 10.62
CA PRO A 363 -15.14 7.06 11.07
C PRO A 363 -13.80 7.14 10.32
N GLY A 364 -13.44 8.36 9.90
CA GLY A 364 -12.18 8.64 9.24
C GLY A 364 -12.05 8.09 7.82
N VAL A 365 -13.14 7.72 7.14
CA VAL A 365 -13.12 7.32 5.71
C VAL A 365 -13.66 8.45 4.84
N GLY A 366 -12.82 8.98 3.94
CA GLY A 366 -13.14 10.14 3.12
C GLY A 366 -13.63 9.81 1.70
N ALA A 367 -13.14 8.71 1.13
CA ALA A 367 -13.60 8.18 -0.14
C ALA A 367 -13.52 6.64 -0.18
N VAL A 368 -14.35 6.04 -1.04
CA VAL A 368 -14.43 4.60 -1.26
C VAL A 368 -14.42 4.29 -2.75
N GLY A 369 -13.61 3.32 -3.18
CA GLY A 369 -13.57 2.80 -4.54
C GLY A 369 -14.06 1.36 -4.63
N ALA A 370 -14.65 1.02 -5.77
CA ALA A 370 -15.14 -0.32 -6.09
C ALA A 370 -14.06 -1.22 -6.72
N LYS A 371 -14.30 -2.52 -6.80
CA LYS A 371 -13.54 -3.44 -7.65
C LYS A 371 -14.07 -3.39 -9.07
N LEU A 372 -13.22 -2.98 -10.00
CA LEU A 372 -13.59 -2.88 -11.42
C LEU A 372 -12.95 -4.01 -12.22
N HIS A 373 -13.75 -4.61 -13.08
CA HIS A 373 -13.35 -5.65 -14.01
C HIS A 373 -13.29 -5.10 -15.43
N TYR A 374 -12.36 -5.62 -16.21
CA TYR A 374 -12.45 -5.59 -17.66
C TYR A 374 -13.61 -6.48 -18.15
N PRO A 375 -14.13 -6.26 -19.38
CA PRO A 375 -15.17 -7.11 -19.96
C PRO A 375 -14.77 -8.60 -20.09
N ASP A 376 -13.47 -8.91 -20.09
CA ASP A 376 -12.97 -10.29 -20.10
C ASP A 376 -12.92 -10.96 -18.71
N GLY A 377 -13.35 -10.24 -17.67
CA GLY A 377 -13.42 -10.71 -16.28
C GLY A 377 -12.14 -10.49 -15.46
N THR A 378 -11.03 -10.07 -16.09
CA THR A 378 -9.80 -9.72 -15.39
C THR A 378 -9.94 -8.41 -14.61
N ILE A 379 -9.08 -8.21 -13.62
CA ILE A 379 -9.10 -7.01 -12.78
C ILE A 379 -8.57 -5.80 -13.55
N GLN A 380 -9.32 -4.70 -13.49
CA GLN A 380 -8.89 -3.38 -13.94
C GLN A 380 -8.49 -2.49 -12.76
N HIS A 381 -9.28 -2.51 -11.67
CA HIS A 381 -9.04 -1.65 -10.51
C HIS A 381 -9.20 -2.42 -9.21
N ALA A 382 -8.11 -2.48 -8.44
CA ALA A 382 -8.08 -2.97 -7.06
C ALA A 382 -7.43 -1.94 -6.11
N GLY A 383 -7.70 -0.66 -6.39
CA GLY A 383 -7.00 0.51 -5.84
C GLY A 383 -5.83 0.97 -6.70
N VAL A 384 -5.32 2.17 -6.40
CA VAL A 384 -4.21 2.83 -7.09
C VAL A 384 -3.08 3.10 -6.09
N VAL A 385 -1.87 2.76 -6.51
CA VAL A 385 -0.63 2.95 -5.74
C VAL A 385 0.20 4.05 -6.37
N LEU A 386 0.74 4.92 -5.52
CA LEU A 386 1.62 6.02 -5.91
C LEU A 386 3.03 5.52 -6.23
N GLY A 387 3.68 6.18 -7.19
CA GLY A 387 5.05 5.90 -7.62
C GLY A 387 5.18 4.80 -8.67
N ILE A 388 4.15 3.95 -8.88
CA ILE A 388 4.16 3.00 -10.00
C ILE A 388 4.24 3.78 -11.32
N GLY A 389 5.19 3.39 -12.19
CA GLY A 389 5.46 4.12 -13.43
C GLY A 389 5.95 5.57 -13.23
N GLY A 390 6.37 5.94 -12.02
CA GLY A 390 6.81 7.30 -11.67
C GLY A 390 5.68 8.30 -11.39
N LEU A 391 4.42 7.83 -11.32
CA LEU A 391 3.25 8.65 -11.01
C LEU A 391 2.30 7.85 -10.11
N ALA A 392 1.39 7.09 -10.69
CA ALA A 392 0.46 6.21 -9.99
C ALA A 392 -0.14 5.22 -10.97
N ASP A 393 -0.45 4.00 -10.54
CA ASP A 393 -1.13 3.01 -11.38
C ASP A 393 -2.01 2.06 -10.56
N HIS A 394 -2.90 1.35 -11.25
CA HIS A 394 -3.84 0.39 -10.72
C HIS A 394 -3.12 -0.93 -10.39
N VAL A 395 -3.24 -1.39 -9.15
CA VAL A 395 -2.67 -2.70 -8.76
C VAL A 395 -3.58 -3.87 -9.16
N PHE A 396 -2.97 -5.06 -9.30
CA PHE A 396 -3.61 -6.30 -9.76
C PHE A 396 -4.19 -6.24 -11.18
N LYS A 397 -3.79 -5.26 -12.00
CA LYS A 397 -4.28 -5.12 -13.38
C LYS A 397 -4.01 -6.37 -14.22
N ASN A 398 -5.00 -6.81 -14.99
CA ASN A 398 -5.00 -8.02 -15.84
C ASN A 398 -4.89 -9.35 -15.08
N VAL A 399 -5.05 -9.35 -13.76
CA VAL A 399 -5.05 -10.57 -12.95
C VAL A 399 -6.46 -11.17 -12.90
N ASP A 400 -6.56 -12.49 -12.75
CA ASP A 400 -7.84 -13.17 -12.52
C ASP A 400 -8.53 -12.68 -11.24
N SER A 401 -9.85 -12.52 -11.25
CA SER A 401 -10.59 -11.92 -10.14
C SER A 401 -10.67 -12.79 -8.88
N THR A 402 -10.44 -14.10 -9.01
CA THR A 402 -10.38 -15.08 -7.91
C THR A 402 -8.98 -15.25 -7.35
N ASN A 403 -8.02 -14.46 -7.84
CA ASN A 403 -6.63 -14.55 -7.42
C ASN A 403 -6.48 -14.28 -5.91
N THR A 404 -5.74 -15.17 -5.26
CA THR A 404 -5.42 -15.13 -3.82
C THR A 404 -3.93 -14.89 -3.56
N SER A 405 -3.18 -14.56 -4.62
CA SER A 405 -1.79 -14.15 -4.52
C SER A 405 -1.65 -12.89 -3.69
N TYR A 406 -0.45 -12.73 -3.14
CA TYR A 406 -0.12 -11.64 -2.26
C TYR A 406 -1.07 -11.55 -1.04
N PHE A 407 -1.11 -12.66 -0.29
CA PHE A 407 -1.75 -12.74 1.02
C PHE A 407 -3.24 -12.35 1.04
N ASP A 408 -3.97 -12.64 -0.05
CA ASP A 408 -5.40 -12.37 -0.22
C ASP A 408 -5.80 -10.88 -0.28
N TYR A 409 -4.86 -9.96 -0.54
CA TYR A 409 -5.15 -8.51 -0.58
C TYR A 409 -6.25 -8.14 -1.57
N LEU A 410 -6.37 -8.85 -2.69
CA LEU A 410 -7.43 -8.66 -3.69
C LEU A 410 -8.85 -9.03 -3.18
N ASN A 411 -8.95 -9.67 -2.02
CA ASN A 411 -10.20 -10.17 -1.46
C ASN A 411 -10.54 -9.56 -0.09
N CYS A 412 -9.71 -8.64 0.42
CA CYS A 412 -9.92 -7.94 1.68
C CYS A 412 -10.20 -6.45 1.43
N ALA A 413 -11.21 -5.89 2.11
CA ALA A 413 -11.38 -4.45 2.16
C ALA A 413 -10.18 -3.83 2.90
N ARG A 414 -9.63 -2.74 2.37
CA ARG A 414 -8.41 -2.14 2.89
C ARG A 414 -8.33 -0.65 2.59
N SER A 415 -7.56 0.05 3.40
CA SER A 415 -7.08 1.38 3.09
C SER A 415 -6.07 1.31 1.93
N ILE A 416 -6.14 2.27 1.02
CA ILE A 416 -5.23 2.42 -0.11
C ILE A 416 -4.95 3.90 -0.35
N SER A 417 -3.91 4.23 -1.12
CA SER A 417 -3.57 5.63 -1.36
C SER A 417 -4.58 6.33 -2.24
N CYS A 418 -5.03 5.69 -3.31
CA CYS A 418 -6.00 6.27 -4.23
C CYS A 418 -6.99 5.22 -4.76
N VAL A 419 -8.15 5.69 -5.22
CA VAL A 419 -9.14 4.92 -5.98
C VAL A 419 -9.56 5.73 -7.20
N THR A 420 -10.06 5.07 -8.24
CA THR A 420 -10.38 5.78 -9.49
C THR A 420 -11.76 6.44 -9.47
N ALA A 421 -11.89 7.60 -10.12
CA ALA A 421 -13.18 8.27 -10.31
C ALA A 421 -14.11 7.54 -11.31
N ALA A 422 -13.67 6.45 -11.96
CA ALA A 422 -14.57 5.61 -12.75
C ALA A 422 -15.73 5.05 -11.91
N CYS A 423 -15.49 4.77 -10.63
CA CYS A 423 -16.52 4.53 -9.61
C CYS A 423 -15.95 4.88 -8.22
N MET A 424 -16.24 6.09 -7.73
CA MET A 424 -15.78 6.60 -6.43
C MET A 424 -16.95 7.20 -5.65
N VAL A 425 -17.13 6.79 -4.41
CA VAL A 425 -18.00 7.50 -3.45
C VAL A 425 -17.13 8.40 -2.58
N VAL A 426 -17.50 9.66 -2.41
CA VAL A 426 -16.79 10.67 -1.62
C VAL A 426 -17.76 11.46 -0.76
N ARG A 427 -17.30 11.88 0.43
CA ARG A 427 -18.11 12.72 1.32
C ARG A 427 -18.29 14.11 0.72
N ARG A 428 -19.54 14.60 0.74
CA ARG A 428 -19.86 15.96 0.29
C ARG A 428 -19.05 17.02 1.04
N GLU A 429 -18.95 16.89 2.35
CA GLU A 429 -18.23 17.84 3.21
C GLU A 429 -16.76 17.98 2.81
N LEU A 430 -16.10 16.88 2.44
CA LEU A 430 -14.71 16.89 1.98
C LEU A 430 -14.59 17.50 0.58
N TRP A 431 -15.54 17.20 -0.30
CA TRP A 431 -15.59 17.85 -1.62
C TRP A 431 -15.63 19.37 -1.48
N ASP A 432 -16.48 19.89 -0.59
CA ASP A 432 -16.60 21.33 -0.32
C ASP A 432 -15.33 21.94 0.25
N ILE A 433 -14.74 21.28 1.25
CA ILE A 433 -13.50 21.75 1.91
C ILE A 433 -12.34 21.79 0.93
N LEU A 434 -12.24 20.80 0.04
CA LEU A 434 -11.12 20.63 -0.87
C LEU A 434 -11.30 21.35 -2.22
N GLY A 435 -12.49 21.90 -2.49
CA GLY A 435 -12.81 22.55 -3.76
C GLY A 435 -13.06 21.58 -4.93
N GLY A 436 -13.39 20.32 -4.64
CA GLY A 436 -13.66 19.29 -5.65
C GLY A 436 -12.42 18.82 -6.41
N LEU A 437 -12.61 18.46 -7.68
CA LEU A 437 -11.53 18.05 -8.60
C LEU A 437 -10.79 19.28 -9.14
N ASP A 438 -9.49 19.18 -9.36
CA ASP A 438 -8.68 20.28 -9.94
C ASP A 438 -8.97 20.44 -11.43
N GLU A 439 -9.98 21.27 -11.75
CA GLU A 439 -10.38 21.53 -13.13
C GLU A 439 -9.42 22.45 -13.90
N GLU A 440 -8.51 23.15 -13.22
CA GLU A 440 -7.56 24.06 -13.84
C GLU A 440 -6.34 23.31 -14.39
N HIS A 441 -5.81 22.35 -13.63
CA HIS A 441 -4.58 21.64 -13.96
C HIS A 441 -4.80 20.19 -14.39
N LEU A 442 -5.88 19.55 -13.94
CA LEU A 442 -6.16 18.12 -14.13
C LEU A 442 -7.54 17.93 -14.75
N ALA A 443 -7.70 18.37 -16.00
CA ALA A 443 -8.97 18.32 -16.70
C ALA A 443 -9.46 16.89 -16.95
N VAL A 444 -8.54 15.93 -17.12
CA VAL A 444 -8.87 14.59 -17.62
C VAL A 444 -8.12 13.46 -16.91
N ALA A 445 -6.79 13.51 -16.81
CA ALA A 445 -6.01 12.48 -16.12
C ALA A 445 -5.64 12.90 -14.69
N PHE A 446 -5.43 11.91 -13.82
CA PHE A 446 -4.94 12.06 -12.43
C PHE A 446 -5.79 12.92 -11.48
N ASN A 447 -6.95 13.44 -11.91
CA ASN A 447 -7.83 14.23 -11.04
C ASN A 447 -8.31 13.46 -9.81
N ASP A 448 -8.51 12.15 -9.95
CA ASP A 448 -8.87 11.23 -8.88
C ASP A 448 -7.69 10.97 -7.94
N VAL A 449 -6.49 10.75 -8.48
CA VAL A 449 -5.24 10.60 -7.71
C VAL A 449 -4.97 11.86 -6.87
N ASP A 450 -5.05 13.04 -7.48
CA ASP A 450 -4.89 14.33 -6.82
C ASP A 450 -5.92 14.54 -5.69
N LEU A 451 -7.21 14.26 -5.96
CA LEU A 451 -8.25 14.35 -4.95
C LEU A 451 -7.99 13.39 -3.78
N CYS A 452 -7.61 12.14 -4.06
CA CYS A 452 -7.28 11.17 -3.02
C CYS A 452 -6.08 11.62 -2.17
N ILE A 453 -5.02 12.17 -2.79
CA ILE A 453 -3.87 12.73 -2.06
C ILE A 453 -4.32 13.89 -1.16
N ARG A 454 -5.14 14.81 -1.66
CA ARG A 454 -5.68 15.94 -0.88
C ARG A 454 -6.58 15.49 0.27
N ILE A 455 -7.44 14.49 0.05
CA ILE A 455 -8.26 13.88 1.12
C ILE A 455 -7.35 13.29 2.21
N ARG A 456 -6.35 12.51 1.83
CA ARG A 456 -5.40 11.91 2.78
C ARG A 456 -4.60 12.95 3.57
N ALA A 457 -4.22 14.05 2.94
CA ALA A 457 -3.53 15.17 3.59
C ALA A 457 -4.37 15.83 4.71
N THR A 458 -5.69 15.60 4.74
CA THR A 458 -6.59 16.06 5.83
C THR A 458 -6.81 15.01 6.93
N GLY A 459 -6.08 13.89 6.90
CA GLY A 459 -6.17 12.81 7.90
C GLY A 459 -7.25 11.76 7.63
N TRP A 460 -7.90 11.81 6.46
CA TRP A 460 -8.95 10.85 6.08
C TRP A 460 -8.37 9.70 5.26
N ARG A 461 -8.85 8.49 5.51
CA ARG A 461 -8.45 7.29 4.75
C ARG A 461 -9.26 7.17 3.47
N ILE A 462 -8.63 6.63 2.44
CA ILE A 462 -9.31 6.14 1.24
C ILE A 462 -9.43 4.64 1.37
N VAL A 463 -10.63 4.10 1.15
CA VAL A 463 -10.89 2.67 1.25
C VAL A 463 -11.16 2.11 -0.13
N TRP A 464 -10.64 0.93 -0.41
CA TRP A 464 -11.06 0.11 -1.52
C TRP A 464 -11.78 -1.13 -0.99
N THR A 465 -12.95 -1.46 -1.56
CA THR A 465 -13.69 -2.66 -1.19
C THR A 465 -13.76 -3.65 -2.37
N PRO A 466 -13.36 -4.92 -2.16
CA PRO A 466 -13.52 -5.97 -3.17
C PRO A 466 -14.97 -6.42 -3.35
N HIS A 467 -15.88 -5.95 -2.49
CA HIS A 467 -17.24 -6.46 -2.39
C HIS A 467 -18.26 -5.65 -3.21
N ALA A 468 -17.90 -4.44 -3.66
CA ALA A 468 -18.63 -3.71 -4.68
C ALA A 468 -17.99 -3.99 -6.04
N GLN A 469 -18.66 -4.76 -6.91
CA GLN A 469 -18.10 -5.24 -8.17
C GLN A 469 -18.87 -4.68 -9.38
N LEU A 470 -18.13 -4.09 -10.33
CA LEU A 470 -18.66 -3.49 -11.55
C LEU A 470 -17.76 -3.82 -12.74
N ILE A 471 -18.30 -3.77 -13.96
CA ILE A 471 -17.51 -3.86 -15.19
C ILE A 471 -17.29 -2.44 -15.72
N HIS A 472 -16.06 -2.13 -16.11
CA HIS A 472 -15.72 -0.88 -16.78
C HIS A 472 -15.27 -1.20 -18.20
N HIS A 473 -16.03 -0.75 -19.19
CA HIS A 473 -15.77 -1.07 -20.60
C HIS A 473 -14.57 -0.31 -21.20
N GLU A 474 -13.95 0.60 -20.43
CA GLU A 474 -12.73 1.39 -20.65
C GLU A 474 -12.41 1.81 -22.09
N SER A 475 -12.35 3.13 -22.30
CA SER A 475 -11.95 3.75 -23.58
C SER A 475 -12.92 3.46 -24.74
N VAL A 476 -14.12 2.95 -24.47
CA VAL A 476 -15.18 2.79 -25.50
C VAL A 476 -15.81 4.14 -25.86
N SER A 477 -16.02 5.03 -24.89
CA SER A 477 -16.56 6.37 -25.15
C SER A 477 -15.50 7.37 -25.61
N ARG A 478 -14.25 7.26 -25.12
CA ARG A 478 -13.20 8.28 -25.31
C ARG A 478 -12.07 7.91 -26.29
N GLY A 479 -11.75 6.62 -26.45
CA GLY A 479 -10.52 6.17 -27.11
C GLY A 479 -9.24 6.49 -26.30
N TYR A 480 -8.08 6.05 -26.81
CA TYR A 480 -6.77 6.27 -26.17
C TYR A 480 -6.24 7.70 -26.39
N ASP A 481 -5.42 8.22 -25.48
CA ASP A 481 -4.72 9.52 -25.58
C ASP A 481 -3.59 9.52 -26.63
N THR A 482 -3.92 9.12 -27.86
CA THR A 482 -2.96 8.98 -28.96
C THR A 482 -3.02 10.12 -29.97
N SER A 483 -4.00 11.02 -29.87
CA SER A 483 -4.01 12.24 -30.69
C SER A 483 -3.00 13.27 -30.14
N PRO A 484 -2.38 14.11 -30.99
CA PRO A 484 -1.37 15.08 -30.55
C PRO A 484 -1.86 16.04 -29.45
N GLU A 485 -3.11 16.50 -29.54
CA GLU A 485 -3.72 17.41 -28.55
C GLU A 485 -3.96 16.70 -27.20
N ASN A 486 -4.41 15.44 -27.22
CA ASN A 486 -4.58 14.63 -26.01
C ASN A 486 -3.23 14.32 -25.35
N ALA A 487 -2.20 14.05 -26.14
CA ALA A 487 -0.85 13.81 -25.65
C ALA A 487 -0.24 15.07 -25.01
N GLU A 488 -0.41 16.25 -25.60
CA GLU A 488 0.08 17.51 -25.02
C GLU A 488 -0.62 17.84 -23.69
N ARG A 489 -1.96 17.69 -23.62
CA ARG A 489 -2.72 17.84 -22.37
C ARG A 489 -2.21 16.85 -21.32
N PHE A 490 -2.15 15.57 -21.65
CA PHE A 490 -1.71 14.52 -20.72
C PHE A 490 -0.30 14.82 -20.18
N GLN A 491 0.62 15.28 -21.02
CA GLN A 491 1.95 15.71 -20.58
C GLN A 491 1.91 16.87 -19.58
N LYS A 492 1.04 17.86 -19.77
CA LYS A 492 0.87 18.97 -18.81
C LYS A 492 0.35 18.46 -17.46
N GLU A 493 -0.61 17.55 -17.47
CA GLU A 493 -1.17 16.93 -16.25
C GLU A 493 -0.11 16.08 -15.51
N VAL A 494 0.71 15.32 -16.25
CA VAL A 494 1.87 14.59 -15.71
C VAL A 494 2.86 15.54 -15.03
N LEU A 495 3.24 16.63 -15.72
CA LEU A 495 4.19 17.61 -15.18
C LEU A 495 3.64 18.29 -13.92
N TYR A 496 2.34 18.59 -13.89
CA TYR A 496 1.67 19.10 -12.70
C TYR A 496 1.76 18.11 -11.54
N MET A 497 1.36 16.84 -11.75
CA MET A 497 1.39 15.82 -10.69
C MET A 497 2.79 15.65 -10.10
N ARG A 498 3.81 15.58 -10.95
CA ARG A 498 5.20 15.45 -10.48
C ARG A 498 5.68 16.67 -9.73
N LYS A 499 5.37 17.87 -10.22
CA LYS A 499 5.79 19.11 -9.56
C LYS A 499 5.09 19.30 -8.22
N THR A 500 3.78 19.09 -8.18
CA THR A 500 2.93 19.36 -7.02
C THR A 500 3.06 18.26 -5.96
N TRP A 501 3.11 16.99 -6.38
CA TRP A 501 3.04 15.84 -5.47
C TRP A 501 4.34 15.04 -5.36
N ARG A 502 5.48 15.57 -5.86
CA ARG A 502 6.79 14.89 -5.91
C ARG A 502 7.09 14.02 -4.69
N ASN A 503 6.98 14.59 -3.50
CA ASN A 503 7.37 13.91 -2.26
C ASN A 503 6.38 12.80 -1.89
N VAL A 504 5.10 13.00 -2.15
CA VAL A 504 4.03 12.03 -1.86
C VAL A 504 4.09 10.86 -2.84
N LEU A 505 4.45 11.11 -4.11
CA LEU A 505 4.58 10.07 -5.12
C LEU A 505 5.72 9.07 -4.86
N ARG A 506 6.70 9.43 -4.03
CA ARG A 506 7.86 8.58 -3.70
C ARG A 506 7.55 7.51 -2.65
N VAL A 507 6.59 7.78 -1.77
CA VAL A 507 6.26 6.90 -0.65
C VAL A 507 4.77 6.71 -0.57
N ASP A 508 4.35 5.50 -0.92
CA ASP A 508 2.99 5.05 -0.70
C ASP A 508 2.94 4.24 0.60
N PRO A 509 2.21 4.70 1.63
CA PRO A 509 2.16 4.01 2.92
C PRO A 509 1.51 2.63 2.82
N TYR A 510 0.65 2.39 1.82
CA TYR A 510 -0.02 1.10 1.65
C TYR A 510 0.70 0.19 0.64
N TYR A 511 1.93 0.57 0.24
CA TYR A 511 2.75 -0.20 -0.70
C TYR A 511 4.24 -0.21 -0.32
N ASN A 512 4.65 -1.31 0.31
CA ASN A 512 5.96 -1.50 0.90
C ASN A 512 7.15 -1.13 -0.02
N PRO A 513 8.19 -0.44 0.48
CA PRO A 513 9.37 -0.04 -0.30
C PRO A 513 10.14 -1.18 -0.97
N ASN A 514 10.02 -2.41 -0.46
CA ASN A 514 10.63 -3.63 -1.02
C ASN A 514 9.85 -4.22 -2.21
N LEU A 515 8.71 -3.63 -2.59
CA LEU A 515 7.94 -3.99 -3.78
C LEU A 515 8.30 -3.13 -5.00
N SER A 516 8.17 -3.73 -6.18
CA SER A 516 8.50 -3.09 -7.44
C SER A 516 7.48 -2.02 -7.85
N ILE A 517 7.96 -0.84 -8.24
CA ILE A 517 7.15 0.21 -8.89
C ILE A 517 7.16 0.12 -10.43
N GLU A 518 7.79 -0.92 -10.99
CA GLU A 518 7.84 -1.16 -12.43
C GLU A 518 6.69 -2.07 -12.91
N ALA A 519 5.91 -2.63 -11.98
CA ALA A 519 4.83 -3.56 -12.27
C ALA A 519 3.69 -3.41 -11.26
N THR A 520 2.52 -3.95 -11.60
CA THR A 520 1.28 -3.82 -10.83
C THR A 520 0.92 -5.09 -10.04
N ASP A 521 1.82 -6.08 -9.99
CA ASP A 521 1.57 -7.44 -9.51
C ASP A 521 2.21 -7.79 -8.17
N TYR A 522 2.61 -6.78 -7.38
CA TYR A 522 3.21 -6.96 -6.05
C TYR A 522 4.47 -7.84 -6.03
N ARG A 523 5.21 -7.92 -7.15
CA ARG A 523 6.52 -8.58 -7.15
C ARG A 523 7.54 -7.79 -6.32
N SER A 524 8.50 -8.48 -5.74
CA SER A 524 9.64 -7.87 -5.06
C SER A 524 10.42 -6.95 -6.00
N ALA A 525 10.91 -5.83 -5.48
CA ALA A 525 11.86 -4.98 -6.18
C ALA A 525 13.21 -5.68 -6.32
N LYS A 526 13.97 -5.34 -7.38
CA LYS A 526 15.35 -5.85 -7.55
C LYS A 526 16.30 -5.24 -6.52
N THR A 527 16.01 -4.03 -6.07
CA THR A 527 16.72 -3.27 -5.05
C THR A 527 15.71 -2.57 -4.15
N VAL A 528 16.02 -2.47 -2.86
CA VAL A 528 15.16 -1.73 -1.90
C VAL A 528 15.07 -0.28 -2.37
N ARG A 529 13.86 0.27 -2.45
CA ARG A 529 13.65 1.68 -2.79
C ARG A 529 14.23 2.54 -1.67
N GLN A 530 15.47 3.03 -1.83
CA GLN A 530 16.10 3.94 -0.88
C GLN A 530 15.56 5.36 -1.10
N GLN A 531 15.03 5.97 -0.04
CA GLN A 531 14.90 7.43 0.03
C GLN A 531 16.31 8.02 0.15
N LYS A 532 16.92 8.39 -0.97
CA LYS A 532 18.08 9.29 -0.93
C LYS A 532 17.87 10.40 -1.94
N GLU A 533 17.81 11.63 -1.44
CA GLU A 533 17.92 12.82 -2.30
C GLU A 533 19.36 12.98 -2.80
N ASP A 534 20.33 12.50 -2.01
CA ASP A 534 21.76 12.65 -2.23
C ASP A 534 22.41 11.28 -2.48
N TYR A 535 22.60 10.94 -3.76
CA TYR A 535 23.33 9.74 -4.15
C TYR A 535 24.84 10.03 -4.12
N LEU A 536 25.66 9.11 -3.59
CA LEU A 536 27.11 9.15 -3.84
C LEU A 536 27.48 8.47 -5.17
N GLU A 537 26.66 7.50 -5.59
CA GLU A 537 26.81 6.76 -6.83
C GLU A 537 25.45 6.24 -7.31
N LEU A 538 25.33 5.98 -8.61
CA LEU A 538 24.17 5.37 -9.26
C LEU A 538 24.59 4.01 -9.83
N HIS A 539 23.84 2.95 -9.55
CA HIS A 539 24.07 1.60 -10.07
C HIS A 539 23.18 1.29 -11.27
N ARG A 540 23.53 0.23 -12.01
CA ARG A 540 22.71 -0.22 -13.15
C ARG A 540 21.26 -0.51 -12.72
N GLY A 541 20.32 -0.04 -13.52
CA GLY A 541 18.88 -0.12 -13.27
C GLY A 541 18.33 1.06 -12.44
N GLU A 542 19.19 1.85 -11.81
CA GLU A 542 18.77 3.02 -11.05
C GLU A 542 18.54 4.24 -11.96
N ARG A 543 17.73 5.16 -11.44
CA ARG A 543 17.26 6.34 -12.15
C ARG A 543 17.39 7.55 -11.25
N LEU A 544 17.50 8.71 -11.89
CA LEU A 544 17.64 9.99 -11.25
C LEU A 544 16.54 10.90 -11.83
N PHE A 545 15.47 11.06 -11.06
CA PHE A 545 14.30 11.86 -11.40
C PHE A 545 14.51 13.34 -11.06
N ALA A 546 13.62 14.20 -11.56
CA ALA A 546 13.60 15.63 -11.22
C ALA A 546 13.78 15.90 -9.72
N GLY A 547 14.77 16.74 -9.39
CA GLY A 547 15.16 17.09 -8.02
C GLY A 547 16.19 16.15 -7.39
N GLU A 548 16.41 14.95 -7.93
CA GLU A 548 17.40 13.99 -7.42
C GLU A 548 18.77 14.30 -7.97
N HIS A 549 19.79 13.95 -7.21
CA HIS A 549 21.14 14.28 -7.61
C HIS A 549 22.20 13.33 -7.07
N ILE A 550 23.31 13.27 -7.78
CA ILE A 550 24.55 12.65 -7.32
C ILE A 550 25.44 13.76 -6.75
N VAL A 551 25.92 13.60 -5.52
CA VAL A 551 26.91 14.48 -4.90
C VAL A 551 28.32 13.90 -5.01
N SER A 552 29.29 14.76 -5.25
CA SER A 552 30.70 14.40 -5.15
C SER A 552 31.08 14.09 -3.70
N ARG A 553 32.13 13.28 -3.46
CA ARG A 553 32.57 12.93 -2.09
C ARG A 553 32.92 14.16 -1.24
N SER A 554 33.44 15.21 -1.86
CA SER A 554 33.75 16.47 -1.18
C SER A 554 32.51 17.35 -0.91
N GLY A 555 31.36 17.03 -1.51
CA GLY A 555 30.13 17.85 -1.47
C GLY A 555 30.19 19.11 -2.32
N ASN A 556 31.29 19.37 -3.04
CA ASN A 556 31.49 20.61 -3.81
C ASN A 556 30.82 20.61 -5.17
N PHE A 557 30.37 19.45 -5.65
CA PHE A 557 29.69 19.30 -6.92
C PHE A 557 28.42 18.47 -6.76
N GLN A 558 27.42 18.82 -7.56
CA GLN A 558 26.13 18.16 -7.61
C GLN A 558 25.72 17.94 -9.07
N ALA A 559 25.30 16.73 -9.42
CA ALA A 559 24.75 16.39 -10.72
C ALA A 559 23.27 16.09 -10.57
N LEU A 560 22.42 16.99 -11.07
CA LEU A 560 21.01 17.11 -10.73
C LEU A 560 20.15 17.03 -11.99
N MET A 561 19.15 16.15 -11.97
CA MET A 561 18.04 16.24 -12.92
C MET A 561 17.14 17.40 -12.49
N GLN A 562 17.02 18.41 -13.34
CA GLN A 562 16.25 19.61 -13.08
C GLN A 562 14.75 19.33 -13.17
N ASP A 563 13.96 20.13 -12.45
CA ASP A 563 12.50 20.10 -12.50
C ASP A 563 11.94 20.54 -13.87
N ASP A 564 12.74 21.20 -14.70
CA ASP A 564 12.38 21.56 -16.06
C ASP A 564 12.74 20.49 -17.10
N GLY A 565 13.27 19.34 -16.68
CA GLY A 565 13.65 18.25 -17.58
C GLY A 565 15.05 18.36 -18.18
N GLY A 566 15.86 19.34 -17.79
CA GLY A 566 17.29 19.36 -18.06
C GLY A 566 18.08 18.47 -17.09
N PHE A 567 19.29 18.07 -17.46
CA PHE A 567 20.25 17.48 -16.51
C PHE A 567 21.49 18.35 -16.44
N GLN A 568 21.98 18.68 -15.24
CA GLN A 568 23.15 19.54 -15.09
C GLN A 568 24.07 19.14 -13.94
N ILE A 569 25.36 19.42 -14.12
CA ILE A 569 26.37 19.34 -13.08
C ILE A 569 26.74 20.77 -12.69
N LEU A 570 26.67 21.08 -11.40
CA LEU A 570 26.96 22.40 -10.86
C LEU A 570 27.97 22.34 -9.70
N ASN A 571 28.72 23.42 -9.53
CA ASN A 571 29.52 23.65 -8.33
C ASN A 571 28.61 24.20 -7.22
N THR A 572 28.52 23.52 -6.09
CA THR A 572 27.58 23.86 -5.00
C THR A 572 27.96 25.14 -4.26
N GLN A 573 29.24 25.54 -4.31
CA GLN A 573 29.72 26.76 -3.65
C GLN A 573 29.51 28.01 -4.51
N THR A 574 29.67 27.89 -5.84
CA THR A 574 29.60 29.03 -6.76
C THR A 574 28.31 29.09 -7.57
N SER A 575 27.51 28.01 -7.55
CA SER A 575 26.34 27.81 -8.42
C SER A 575 26.65 27.85 -9.92
N GLU A 576 27.92 27.65 -10.29
CA GLU A 576 28.35 27.59 -11.69
C GLU A 576 27.98 26.24 -12.32
N ILE A 577 27.36 26.27 -13.51
CA ILE A 577 27.06 25.06 -14.29
C ILE A 577 28.33 24.62 -15.04
N ILE A 578 28.79 23.42 -14.74
CA ILE A 578 30.02 22.82 -15.28
C ILE A 578 29.72 22.02 -16.55
N TRP A 579 28.58 21.34 -16.58
CA TRP A 579 28.13 20.54 -17.71
C TRP A 579 26.63 20.40 -17.70
N LYS A 580 25.99 20.25 -18.87
CA LYS A 580 24.55 20.02 -18.97
C LYS A 580 24.16 19.16 -20.16
N ILE A 581 23.00 18.52 -20.05
CA ILE A 581 22.24 17.90 -21.13
C ILE A 581 20.97 18.73 -21.29
N ASP A 582 20.78 19.29 -22.49
CA ASP A 582 19.67 20.20 -22.78
C ASP A 582 18.48 19.39 -23.32
N THR A 583 17.67 18.86 -22.41
CA THR A 583 16.47 18.05 -22.70
C THR A 583 15.18 18.71 -22.24
N ALA A 584 15.26 19.88 -21.61
CA ALA A 584 14.09 20.65 -21.21
C ALA A 584 13.26 21.12 -22.44
N PRO A 585 11.92 21.20 -22.34
CA PRO A 585 11.07 20.81 -21.22
C PRO A 585 10.69 19.32 -21.21
N PHE A 586 11.30 18.51 -22.07
CA PHE A 586 10.83 17.17 -22.39
C PHE A 586 11.44 16.07 -21.52
N GLY A 587 12.61 16.31 -20.93
CA GLY A 587 13.29 15.34 -20.08
C GLY A 587 12.55 15.08 -18.79
N ASP A 588 12.65 13.84 -18.32
CA ASP A 588 11.94 13.33 -17.16
C ASP A 588 12.89 12.75 -16.12
N HIS A 589 13.70 11.78 -16.55
CA HIS A 589 14.67 11.14 -15.69
C HIS A 589 15.91 10.72 -16.47
N LEU A 590 17.03 10.70 -15.78
CA LEU A 590 18.24 10.04 -16.25
C LEU A 590 18.21 8.59 -15.76
N ALA A 591 18.26 7.63 -16.68
CA ALA A 591 18.36 6.21 -16.38
C ALA A 591 19.79 5.74 -16.63
N PHE A 592 20.38 5.04 -15.65
CA PHE A 592 21.55 4.22 -15.89
C PHE A 592 21.09 2.79 -16.14
N GLN A 593 21.02 2.42 -17.41
CA GLN A 593 20.36 1.21 -17.87
C GLN A 593 21.15 -0.05 -17.50
N PHE A 594 20.47 -1.21 -17.52
CA PHE A 594 21.10 -2.50 -17.22
C PHE A 594 22.22 -2.91 -18.19
N ASP A 595 22.21 -2.37 -19.41
CA ASP A 595 23.27 -2.57 -20.41
C ASP A 595 24.46 -1.59 -20.23
N GLY A 596 24.41 -0.75 -19.20
CA GLY A 596 25.43 0.24 -18.88
C GLY A 596 25.31 1.54 -19.67
N ASN A 597 24.26 1.73 -20.48
CA ASN A 597 24.05 3.00 -21.15
C ASN A 597 23.39 4.03 -20.21
N ILE A 598 23.77 5.29 -20.35
CA ILE A 598 23.13 6.41 -19.63
C ILE A 598 22.21 7.13 -20.61
N VAL A 599 20.93 7.26 -20.28
CA VAL A 599 19.91 7.84 -21.15
C VAL A 599 19.05 8.82 -20.38
N VAL A 600 18.76 9.98 -20.96
CA VAL A 600 17.69 10.86 -20.46
C VAL A 600 16.44 10.55 -21.25
N TYR A 601 15.40 10.12 -20.55
CA TYR A 601 14.10 9.78 -21.13
C TYR A 601 13.10 10.92 -20.96
N SER A 602 12.11 10.97 -21.83
CA SER A 602 10.87 11.71 -21.62
C SER A 602 9.90 10.92 -20.73
N ALA A 603 8.84 11.59 -20.28
CA ALA A 603 7.79 10.97 -19.45
C ALA A 603 7.07 9.80 -20.14
N VAL A 604 7.08 9.76 -21.48
CA VAL A 604 6.48 8.68 -22.29
C VAL A 604 7.52 7.63 -22.73
N MET A 605 8.65 7.55 -22.03
CA MET A 605 9.75 6.60 -22.28
C MET A 605 10.43 6.76 -23.65
N GLU A 606 10.37 7.95 -24.26
CA GLU A 606 11.15 8.29 -25.45
C GLU A 606 12.56 8.74 -25.06
N ALA A 607 13.59 8.20 -25.70
CA ALA A 607 14.98 8.58 -25.41
C ALA A 607 15.31 9.95 -26.02
N LEU A 608 15.59 10.94 -25.19
CA LEU A 608 15.91 12.31 -25.61
C LEU A 608 17.41 12.56 -25.75
N TRP A 609 18.21 11.85 -24.94
CA TRP A 609 19.67 11.89 -25.01
C TRP A 609 20.25 10.54 -24.57
N SER A 610 21.35 10.11 -25.17
CA SER A 610 22.04 8.86 -24.83
C SER A 610 23.55 9.07 -24.85
N SER A 611 24.23 8.51 -23.85
CA SER A 611 25.70 8.48 -23.78
C SER A 611 26.33 7.58 -24.86
N ASN A 612 25.56 6.63 -25.41
CA ASN A 612 25.98 5.66 -26.43
C ASN A 612 27.18 4.79 -26.02
N ILE A 613 27.28 4.43 -24.74
CA ILE A 613 28.38 3.62 -24.19
C ILE A 613 28.00 2.15 -24.00
N PHE A 614 26.93 1.73 -24.66
CA PHE A 614 26.53 0.33 -24.75
C PHE A 614 27.75 -0.55 -25.08
N PHE A 615 27.91 -1.66 -24.34
CA PHE A 615 29.02 -2.63 -24.44
C PHE A 615 30.37 -2.26 -23.80
N GLN A 616 30.50 -1.14 -23.08
CA GLN A 616 31.70 -0.85 -22.26
C GLN A 616 31.62 -1.38 -20.82
N ASP A 617 30.53 -2.05 -20.48
CA ASP A 617 30.25 -2.71 -19.19
C ASP A 617 30.52 -1.83 -17.94
N PRO A 618 30.09 -0.55 -17.89
CA PRO A 618 30.22 0.26 -16.68
C PRO A 618 29.29 -0.25 -15.57
N ASP A 619 29.80 -0.44 -14.36
CA ASP A 619 29.08 -0.96 -13.19
C ASP A 619 28.34 0.14 -12.41
N LYS A 620 28.94 1.34 -12.32
CA LYS A 620 28.40 2.46 -11.56
C LYS A 620 28.71 3.83 -12.15
N LEU A 621 27.86 4.79 -11.84
CA LEU A 621 27.99 6.20 -12.16
C LEU A 621 28.37 6.97 -10.89
N VAL A 622 29.45 7.75 -10.93
CA VAL A 622 29.91 8.54 -9.78
C VAL A 622 30.18 9.99 -10.18
N LEU A 623 29.88 10.95 -9.31
CA LEU A 623 30.31 12.33 -9.51
C LEU A 623 31.68 12.53 -8.86
N ALA A 624 32.72 12.75 -9.68
CA ALA A 624 34.07 12.99 -9.18
C ALA A 624 34.21 14.40 -8.60
N ASP A 625 35.15 14.58 -7.67
CA ASP A 625 35.53 15.89 -7.10
C ASP A 625 36.20 16.83 -8.13
N THR A 626 36.24 16.43 -9.41
CA THR A 626 36.60 17.29 -10.54
C THR A 626 35.39 17.94 -11.21
N GLY A 627 34.16 17.64 -10.77
CA GLY A 627 32.93 18.11 -11.41
C GLY A 627 32.55 17.35 -12.68
N ALA A 628 33.09 16.13 -12.87
CA ALA A 628 32.73 15.25 -13.98
C ALA A 628 32.02 14.00 -13.46
N ILE A 629 30.95 13.59 -14.14
CA ILE A 629 30.38 12.26 -13.93
C ILE A 629 31.25 11.23 -14.62
N HIS A 630 31.58 10.15 -13.94
CA HIS A 630 32.32 9.00 -14.46
C HIS A 630 31.43 7.75 -14.43
N ALA A 631 31.37 7.02 -15.54
CA ALA A 631 30.91 5.64 -15.56
C ALA A 631 32.13 4.73 -15.35
N LEU A 632 32.14 3.94 -14.27
CA LEU A 632 33.25 3.09 -13.86
C LEU A 632 32.91 1.61 -14.04
N ASN A 633 33.85 0.77 -14.48
CA ASN A 633 33.69 -0.68 -14.45
C ASN A 633 33.93 -1.26 -13.03
N THR A 634 33.77 -2.57 -12.87
CA THR A 634 33.98 -3.29 -11.59
C THR A 634 35.43 -3.23 -11.07
N SER A 635 36.40 -2.94 -11.94
CA SER A 635 37.81 -2.73 -11.57
C SER A 635 38.11 -1.29 -11.15
N GLY A 636 37.13 -0.38 -11.29
CA GLY A 636 37.26 1.04 -10.98
C GLY A 636 37.82 1.90 -12.12
N ASP A 637 37.99 1.34 -13.32
CA ASP A 637 38.46 2.08 -14.49
C ASP A 637 37.32 2.90 -15.11
N ILE A 638 37.64 4.10 -15.62
CA ILE A 638 36.68 5.00 -16.26
C ILE A 638 36.38 4.50 -17.67
N CYS A 639 35.15 4.05 -17.90
CA CYS A 639 34.63 3.72 -19.23
C CYS A 639 34.16 4.98 -19.96
N TRP A 640 33.52 5.91 -19.23
CA TRP A 640 33.01 7.15 -19.81
C TRP A 640 33.07 8.30 -18.82
N ARG A 641 33.16 9.53 -19.32
CA ARG A 641 33.01 10.74 -18.51
C ARG A 641 32.22 11.83 -19.23
N SER A 642 31.49 12.63 -18.47
CA SER A 642 30.81 13.82 -19.00
C SER A 642 31.80 14.76 -19.70
N GLY A 643 31.42 15.26 -20.88
CA GLY A 643 32.27 16.14 -21.71
C GLY A 643 33.31 15.43 -22.58
N ALA A 644 33.39 14.10 -22.60
CA ALA A 644 34.15 13.38 -23.62
C ALA A 644 33.37 13.36 -24.96
N GLU A 645 33.89 14.02 -26.01
CA GLU A 645 33.35 13.87 -27.37
C GLU A 645 33.47 12.41 -27.81
N VAL A 646 32.34 11.76 -28.09
CA VAL A 646 32.33 10.49 -28.80
C VAL A 646 32.75 10.79 -30.23
N ARG A 647 34.00 10.46 -30.59
CA ARG A 647 34.43 10.49 -32.00
C ARG A 647 33.63 9.44 -32.75
N HIS A 648 32.88 9.91 -33.75
CA HIS A 648 32.02 9.15 -34.66
C HIS A 648 32.66 7.88 -35.23
#